data_AF-A0A937WHB9-F1
#
_entry.id   AF-A0A937WHB9-F1
#
_cell.length_a   1.000
_cell.length_b   1.000
_cell.length_c   1.000
_cell.angle_alpha   90.00
_cell.angle_beta   90.00
_cell.angle_gamma   90.00
#
_symmetry.space_group_name_H-M   'P 1'
#
loop_
_entity.id
_entity.type
_entity.pdbx_description
1 polymer ?
#
loop_
_entity_poly.entity_id
_entity_poly.type
_entity_poly.pdbx_seq_one_letter_code
_entity_poly.pdbx_strand_id
1 'polypeptide(L)'
;MAYRNYASSDHSCRFRMGNRILHQPNCARRCRSISTRRGNIVGDKPMPETKPLYIAFVWHHHQPYYKDLTTGEYILPWVRMHGIKDYYDMADILKEYPNVRQTFNFAPVLIEQIHDYITGKANCRFIELTLKRPSELTRDEQIFILYNFFIANQDNMIMPHPRYAELLKKRGYSTMREDLLKAAERFSEQDFNDLQAWFNLAWFAPMFQREEEEIRRLIQKDRGYTEDDKKLIIAKQIEIMSQILPIYQELQEQGQIEITISPYYHPILPLICDTDSAKIARPDVSLPKNRFAHPEDAYWHVYEGVKLYEETFGTKPRGMWPSEGAVSEELIPLIARAGMQWIASDEGVLAESLGVELNRDSSGYLSEPEILYQPYRVEHSGYSLNMVFRDHFLSDLIGFRYSSWNAQDAVSDFLHRLHRIREVVNPLEGAHLVSIILDGENAWEYYPNNGTDFRHLLFEHLNDDPAIQTVTIGKYLEDYSPRILPTPSPSQEGSLQRLPKLFAGSWINHDFRVWIGSEEDNLAWDYLSQARDALVQANTNEIDSEQIHKAWKGIYICEGSDWWWWYGGDRSSPNDAEFDAMFRNNLSSIYELIGEEIPVHLYMPIRKAAAVGLSLAPKSLISPDIDGFDSNYYEWLLAGYYDASKSGGTMHRSENIIRRVYYGFDLKTLYLRLDTNLSMKSNNVANLELEVIILRPYLTKITVPFTGDAAIISVADKNTHWQEVKKVSAIAINKIIELAVSLNDLKVNPNDNLEFMTRLKEKGLELEKCPVRGTISVSVPPEDYEYTVWPL
;
A
#
# COMPACT_ATOMS: atom_id res chain seq x y z
N MET A 1 -32.95 -3.25 39.58
CA MET A 1 -34.25 -3.94 39.40
C MET A 1 -33.90 -5.30 38.80
N ALA A 2 -33.89 -6.43 39.54
CA ALA A 2 -35.04 -7.19 40.07
C ALA A 2 -36.01 -7.57 38.92
N TYR A 3 -36.26 -8.83 38.52
CA TYR A 3 -36.07 -10.17 39.12
C TYR A 3 -35.58 -11.19 38.03
N ARG A 4 -35.44 -12.52 38.17
CA ARG A 4 -35.78 -13.52 39.23
C ARG A 4 -34.88 -14.78 39.12
N ASN A 5 -34.88 -15.64 40.15
CA ASN A 5 -34.29 -17.00 40.12
C ASN A 5 -35.32 -18.07 39.69
N TYR A 6 -34.84 -19.24 39.23
CA TYR A 6 -35.26 -20.55 39.75
C TYR A 6 -34.15 -21.60 39.56
N ALA A 7 -34.11 -22.62 40.41
CA ALA A 7 -33.03 -23.60 40.49
C ALA A 7 -33.53 -25.05 40.65
N SER A 8 -32.63 -25.99 40.36
CA SER A 8 -32.58 -27.39 40.83
C SER A 8 -33.67 -28.40 40.39
N SER A 9 -33.23 -29.55 39.90
CA SER A 9 -33.39 -30.83 40.64
C SER A 9 -32.54 -31.96 40.04
N ASP A 10 -31.82 -32.68 40.90
CA ASP A 10 -31.20 -33.97 40.61
C ASP A 10 -32.24 -35.03 40.27
N HIS A 11 -31.89 -36.02 39.43
CA HIS A 11 -32.29 -37.41 39.68
C HIS A 11 -31.29 -38.43 39.13
N SER A 12 -30.63 -39.14 40.05
CA SER A 12 -29.74 -40.26 39.79
C SER A 12 -30.51 -41.57 39.56
N CYS A 13 -30.07 -42.43 38.64
CA CYS A 13 -30.38 -43.86 38.74
C CYS A 13 -29.29 -44.74 38.09
N ARG A 14 -28.62 -45.59 38.89
CA ARG A 14 -27.71 -46.66 38.43
C ARG A 14 -28.48 -47.97 38.38
N PHE A 15 -28.28 -48.86 37.39
CA PHE A 15 -28.39 -50.32 37.64
C PHE A 15 -27.64 -51.23 36.63
N ARG A 16 -26.59 -51.88 37.16
CA ARG A 16 -26.01 -53.23 36.91
C ARG A 16 -25.64 -53.79 35.51
N MET A 17 -24.49 -54.46 35.55
CA MET A 17 -23.89 -55.39 34.56
C MET A 17 -24.70 -56.70 34.34
N GLY A 18 -24.41 -57.37 33.23
CA GLY A 18 -24.72 -58.79 33.01
C GLY A 18 -23.78 -59.47 31.99
N ASN A 19 -22.81 -60.26 32.47
CA ASN A 19 -21.94 -61.10 31.62
C ASN A 19 -22.70 -62.30 31.03
N ARG A 20 -22.32 -62.75 29.82
CA ARG A 20 -22.29 -64.19 29.48
C ARG A 20 -21.36 -64.52 28.30
N ILE A 21 -20.41 -65.40 28.57
CA ILE A 21 -19.51 -66.07 27.62
C ILE A 21 -20.09 -67.46 27.33
N LEU A 22 -20.01 -67.96 26.09
CA LEU A 22 -20.07 -69.40 25.78
C LEU A 22 -19.11 -69.76 24.64
N HIS A 23 -18.51 -70.95 24.74
CA HIS A 23 -17.41 -71.46 23.90
C HIS A 23 -17.88 -72.49 22.85
N GLN A 24 -17.36 -72.39 21.60
CA GLN A 24 -16.76 -73.45 20.74
C GLN A 24 -17.56 -74.77 20.45
N PRO A 25 -17.11 -75.71 19.55
CA PRO A 25 -15.84 -75.80 18.79
C PRO A 25 -15.93 -76.11 17.27
N ASN A 26 -14.73 -76.15 16.67
CA ASN A 26 -14.37 -76.52 15.29
C ASN A 26 -14.94 -77.85 14.75
N CYS A 27 -15.04 -77.94 13.41
CA CYS A 27 -14.71 -79.19 12.69
C CYS A 27 -14.14 -78.90 11.29
N ALA A 28 -13.05 -79.56 10.90
CA ALA A 28 -12.39 -79.40 9.61
C ALA A 28 -12.10 -80.76 8.97
N ARG A 29 -12.40 -80.94 7.66
CA ARG A 29 -11.79 -81.99 6.80
C ARG A 29 -12.10 -81.87 5.29
N ARG A 30 -11.02 -81.73 4.50
CA ARG A 30 -10.69 -82.36 3.20
C ARG A 30 -11.70 -82.40 2.02
N CYS A 31 -11.45 -81.50 1.06
CA CYS A 31 -11.10 -81.73 -0.37
C CYS A 31 -11.74 -82.84 -1.25
N ARG A 32 -11.98 -82.44 -2.52
CA ARG A 32 -12.30 -83.20 -3.77
C ARG A 32 -13.78 -83.61 -3.92
N SER A 33 -14.45 -83.48 -5.07
CA SER A 33 -14.03 -83.04 -6.42
C SER A 33 -15.21 -82.72 -7.37
N ILE A 34 -14.96 -81.88 -8.40
CA ILE A 34 -15.64 -81.80 -9.72
C ILE A 34 -17.06 -81.17 -9.78
N SER A 35 -17.06 -79.90 -10.22
CA SER A 35 -17.93 -79.32 -11.27
C SER A 35 -19.44 -79.53 -11.26
N THR A 36 -20.19 -78.45 -10.98
CA THR A 36 -21.31 -78.02 -11.83
C THR A 36 -21.43 -76.49 -11.91
N ARG A 37 -21.33 -75.97 -13.14
CA ARG A 37 -21.90 -74.73 -13.70
C ARG A 37 -21.63 -73.39 -12.98
N ARG A 38 -21.01 -72.47 -13.74
CA ARG A 38 -20.90 -71.03 -13.44
C ARG A 38 -22.29 -70.43 -13.21
N GLY A 39 -22.54 -69.94 -12.00
CA GLY A 39 -23.43 -68.79 -11.79
C GLY A 39 -22.58 -67.52 -11.87
N ASN A 40 -23.07 -66.49 -12.55
CA ASN A 40 -22.40 -65.19 -12.56
C ASN A 40 -22.47 -64.58 -11.15
N ILE A 41 -21.36 -64.58 -10.43
CA ILE A 41 -21.17 -63.62 -9.35
C ILE A 41 -21.05 -62.27 -10.04
N VAL A 42 -22.02 -61.39 -9.81
CA VAL A 42 -21.89 -59.96 -10.13
C VAL A 42 -20.65 -59.50 -9.37
N GLY A 43 -19.59 -59.15 -10.09
CA GLY A 43 -18.40 -58.60 -9.45
C GLY A 43 -18.80 -57.33 -8.71
N ASP A 44 -18.30 -57.17 -7.48
CA ASP A 44 -18.41 -55.91 -6.77
C ASP A 44 -17.92 -54.81 -7.71
N LYS A 45 -18.83 -53.89 -8.07
CA LYS A 45 -18.39 -52.63 -8.64
C LYS A 45 -17.51 -51.99 -7.57
N PRO A 46 -16.30 -51.49 -7.90
CA PRO A 46 -15.60 -50.64 -6.94
C PRO A 46 -16.56 -49.53 -6.52
N MET A 47 -16.66 -49.27 -5.22
CA MET A 47 -17.40 -48.10 -4.75
C MET A 47 -16.77 -46.87 -5.42
N PRO A 48 -17.56 -45.89 -5.88
CA PRO A 48 -17.01 -44.70 -6.51
C PRO A 48 -16.06 -44.03 -5.52
N GLU A 49 -14.85 -43.74 -5.99
CA GLU A 49 -13.75 -43.21 -5.19
C GLU A 49 -14.09 -41.77 -4.80
N THR A 50 -14.36 -41.52 -3.52
CA THR A 50 -14.75 -40.19 -3.03
C THR A 50 -13.58 -39.23 -3.19
N LYS A 51 -13.76 -38.17 -3.96
CA LYS A 51 -12.70 -37.17 -4.17
C LYS A 51 -12.43 -36.39 -2.86
N PRO A 52 -11.19 -35.89 -2.64
CA PRO A 52 -10.94 -34.93 -1.58
C PRO A 52 -11.53 -33.56 -1.95
N LEU A 53 -11.66 -32.67 -0.96
CA LEU A 53 -11.88 -31.26 -1.22
C LEU A 53 -10.54 -30.62 -1.58
N TYR A 54 -10.46 -29.93 -2.71
CA TYR A 54 -9.22 -29.27 -3.12
C TYR A 54 -9.19 -27.85 -2.56
N ILE A 55 -8.03 -27.42 -2.09
CA ILE A 55 -7.82 -26.06 -1.57
C ILE A 55 -6.65 -25.42 -2.28
N ALA A 56 -6.88 -24.25 -2.88
CA ALA A 56 -5.82 -23.39 -3.38
C ALA A 56 -5.65 -22.20 -2.45
N PHE A 57 -4.49 -22.11 -1.79
CA PHE A 57 -4.04 -20.85 -1.19
C PHE A 57 -3.39 -20.00 -2.27
N VAL A 58 -3.70 -18.70 -2.27
CA VAL A 58 -3.04 -17.66 -3.08
C VAL A 58 -2.64 -16.52 -2.14
N TRP A 59 -1.34 -16.38 -1.91
CA TRP A 59 -0.79 -15.27 -1.12
C TRP A 59 -0.28 -14.18 -2.05
N HIS A 60 -0.81 -12.97 -1.88
CA HIS A 60 -0.44 -11.81 -2.68
C HIS A 60 0.65 -10.98 -2.00
N HIS A 61 1.89 -11.10 -2.50
CA HIS A 61 3.04 -10.31 -2.05
C HIS A 61 3.16 -9.07 -2.95
N HIS A 62 2.82 -7.92 -2.39
CA HIS A 62 2.90 -6.63 -3.07
C HIS A 62 3.47 -5.56 -2.14
N GLN A 63 4.14 -4.57 -2.73
CA GLN A 63 4.55 -3.35 -2.06
C GLN A 63 4.56 -2.20 -3.09
N PRO A 64 3.99 -1.03 -2.76
CA PRO A 64 4.09 0.18 -3.59
C PRO A 64 5.54 0.51 -4.01
N TYR A 65 5.70 1.27 -5.09
CA TYR A 65 7.01 1.74 -5.54
C TYR A 65 7.53 2.88 -4.64
N TYR A 66 8.47 2.59 -3.75
CA TYR A 66 8.94 3.51 -2.70
C TYR A 66 10.13 4.40 -3.09
N LYS A 67 10.62 4.31 -4.32
CA LYS A 67 11.79 5.04 -4.80
C LYS A 67 11.38 6.35 -5.46
N ASP A 68 11.78 7.47 -4.88
CA ASP A 68 11.58 8.79 -5.48
C ASP A 68 12.39 8.92 -6.78
N LEU A 69 11.74 9.29 -7.88
CA LEU A 69 12.35 9.28 -9.22
C LEU A 69 13.40 10.37 -9.44
N THR A 70 13.32 11.49 -8.71
CA THR A 70 14.23 12.64 -8.85
C THR A 70 15.50 12.44 -8.02
N THR A 71 15.39 11.91 -6.80
CA THR A 71 16.50 11.70 -5.86
C THR A 71 17.10 10.29 -5.91
N GLY A 72 16.32 9.29 -6.36
CA GLY A 72 16.68 7.88 -6.28
C GLY A 72 16.60 7.28 -4.87
N GLU A 73 16.07 8.03 -3.89
CA GLU A 73 15.95 7.62 -2.48
C GLU A 73 14.72 6.73 -2.25
N TYR A 74 14.92 5.62 -1.52
CA TYR A 74 13.83 4.80 -0.99
C TYR A 74 13.34 5.42 0.32
N ILE A 75 12.16 6.05 0.26
CA ILE A 75 11.65 6.85 1.37
C ILE A 75 11.00 6.02 2.49
N LEU A 76 10.54 4.80 2.16
CA LEU A 76 9.92 3.85 3.09
C LEU A 76 10.65 2.49 3.06
N PRO A 77 10.68 1.74 4.18
CA PRO A 77 11.53 0.56 4.32
C PRO A 77 10.80 -0.76 4.01
N TRP A 78 9.51 -0.70 3.61
CA TRP A 78 8.59 -1.83 3.77
C TRP A 78 8.94 -3.07 2.93
N VAL A 79 9.47 -2.90 1.71
CA VAL A 79 10.07 -4.00 0.91
C VAL A 79 11.14 -4.77 1.68
N ARG A 80 12.01 -4.08 2.44
CA ARG A 80 13.05 -4.72 3.26
C ARG A 80 12.45 -5.35 4.52
N MET A 81 11.49 -4.70 5.14
CA MET A 81 10.89 -5.13 6.42
C MET A 81 9.98 -6.35 6.25
N HIS A 82 9.08 -6.36 5.26
CA HIS A 82 8.28 -7.54 4.92
C HIS A 82 9.10 -8.64 4.24
N GLY A 83 10.15 -8.29 3.49
CA GLY A 83 11.07 -9.26 2.91
C GLY A 83 11.72 -10.20 3.94
N ILE A 84 12.16 -9.67 5.07
CA ILE A 84 12.80 -10.45 6.15
C ILE A 84 11.82 -11.03 7.18
N LYS A 85 10.55 -10.58 7.19
CA LYS A 85 9.52 -10.99 8.15
C LYS A 85 8.57 -12.04 7.59
N ASP A 86 8.17 -11.88 6.33
CA ASP A 86 7.02 -12.56 5.73
C ASP A 86 7.44 -13.33 4.49
N TYR A 87 8.07 -12.67 3.50
CA TYR A 87 8.27 -13.27 2.19
C TYR A 87 9.17 -14.50 2.22
N TYR A 88 10.29 -14.51 2.96
CA TYR A 88 11.11 -15.72 3.08
C TYR A 88 10.43 -16.83 3.91
N ASP A 89 9.94 -16.48 5.11
CA ASP A 89 9.38 -17.40 6.11
C ASP A 89 8.19 -18.20 5.58
N MET A 90 7.31 -17.56 4.78
CA MET A 90 6.16 -18.22 4.17
C MET A 90 6.52 -19.25 3.11
N ALA A 91 7.69 -19.16 2.47
CA ALA A 91 8.21 -20.21 1.59
C ALA A 91 8.94 -21.29 2.38
N ASP A 92 9.81 -20.92 3.33
CA ASP A 92 10.69 -21.88 4.00
C ASP A 92 9.93 -22.92 4.83
N ILE A 93 8.88 -22.49 5.52
CA ILE A 93 7.99 -23.37 6.30
C ILE A 93 7.41 -24.55 5.49
N LEU A 94 7.27 -24.41 4.16
CA LEU A 94 6.76 -25.48 3.30
C LEU A 94 7.71 -26.69 3.18
N LYS A 95 9.00 -26.52 3.47
CA LYS A 95 9.98 -27.61 3.46
C LYS A 95 9.69 -28.67 4.53
N GLU A 96 9.01 -28.29 5.61
CA GLU A 96 8.57 -29.21 6.66
C GLU A 96 7.29 -29.99 6.28
N TYR A 97 6.51 -29.49 5.32
CA TYR A 97 5.17 -29.98 4.97
C TYR A 97 5.05 -30.31 3.47
N PRO A 98 5.74 -31.35 2.96
CA PRO A 98 5.90 -31.61 1.53
C PRO A 98 4.61 -31.96 0.77
N ASN A 99 3.52 -32.32 1.46
CA ASN A 99 2.22 -32.51 0.81
C ASN A 99 1.44 -31.19 0.63
N VAL A 100 1.82 -30.14 1.39
CA VAL A 100 1.18 -28.83 1.32
C VAL A 100 1.67 -28.08 0.08
N ARG A 101 0.72 -27.65 -0.75
CA ARG A 101 0.94 -26.91 -2.00
C ARG A 101 0.26 -25.56 -1.94
N GLN A 102 0.94 -24.54 -2.45
CA GLN A 102 0.47 -23.15 -2.37
C GLN A 102 0.78 -22.38 -3.65
N THR A 103 -0.05 -21.40 -3.95
CA THR A 103 0.22 -20.42 -5.00
C THR A 103 0.72 -19.15 -4.34
N PHE A 104 1.81 -18.60 -4.85
CA PHE A 104 2.33 -17.30 -4.42
C PHE A 104 2.25 -16.34 -5.58
N ASN A 105 1.95 -15.09 -5.28
CA ASN A 105 1.83 -14.03 -6.26
C ASN A 105 2.82 -12.92 -5.90
N PHE A 106 3.63 -12.52 -6.87
CA PHE A 106 4.55 -11.41 -6.71
C PHE A 106 4.17 -10.28 -7.67
N ALA A 107 3.92 -9.10 -7.12
CA ALA A 107 3.87 -7.89 -7.94
C ALA A 107 5.25 -7.63 -8.57
N PRO A 108 5.37 -7.39 -9.89
CA PRO A 108 6.68 -7.15 -10.53
C PRO A 108 7.45 -5.97 -9.92
N VAL A 109 6.74 -4.93 -9.48
CA VAL A 109 7.29 -3.80 -8.71
C VAL A 109 7.97 -4.22 -7.39
N LEU A 110 7.51 -5.29 -6.74
CA LEU A 110 8.18 -5.84 -5.54
C LEU A 110 9.49 -6.55 -5.95
N ILE A 111 9.49 -7.31 -7.03
CA ILE A 111 10.69 -7.98 -7.57
C ILE A 111 11.77 -6.94 -7.95
N GLU A 112 11.38 -5.86 -8.65
CA GLU A 112 12.29 -4.75 -9.00
C GLU A 112 12.96 -4.16 -7.75
N GLN A 113 12.16 -3.85 -6.72
CA GLN A 113 12.67 -3.22 -5.50
C GLN A 113 13.55 -4.19 -4.68
N ILE A 114 13.23 -5.48 -4.62
CA ILE A 114 14.09 -6.51 -4.01
C ILE A 114 15.45 -6.54 -4.73
N HIS A 115 15.47 -6.53 -6.06
CA HIS A 115 16.73 -6.48 -6.83
C HIS A 115 17.55 -5.22 -6.54
N ASP A 116 16.93 -4.07 -6.37
CA ASP A 116 17.60 -2.82 -6.01
C ASP A 116 18.27 -2.92 -4.62
N TYR A 117 17.63 -3.54 -3.63
CA TYR A 117 18.23 -3.77 -2.30
C TYR A 117 19.42 -4.73 -2.36
N ILE A 118 19.26 -5.91 -2.98
CA ILE A 118 20.31 -6.96 -2.97
C ILE A 118 21.50 -6.62 -3.88
N THR A 119 21.32 -5.74 -4.87
CA THR A 119 22.42 -5.23 -5.71
C THR A 119 23.07 -3.95 -5.18
N GLY A 120 22.65 -3.46 -4.00
CA GLY A 120 23.22 -2.26 -3.37
C GLY A 120 22.85 -0.94 -4.06
N LYS A 121 21.80 -0.92 -4.88
CA LYS A 121 21.27 0.28 -5.56
C LYS A 121 20.22 1.03 -4.74
N ALA A 122 19.62 0.39 -3.74
CA ALA A 122 18.63 1.01 -2.86
C ALA A 122 19.29 1.99 -1.85
N ASN A 123 19.26 3.28 -2.17
CA ASN A 123 19.59 4.33 -1.20
C ASN A 123 18.41 4.53 -0.23
N CYS A 124 18.37 3.81 0.89
CA CYS A 124 17.25 3.83 1.83
C CYS A 124 17.51 4.71 3.07
N ARG A 125 16.66 5.71 3.32
CA ARG A 125 16.77 6.64 4.46
C ARG A 125 16.84 5.93 5.81
N PHE A 126 16.09 4.85 5.96
CA PHE A 126 16.07 4.04 7.18
C PHE A 126 17.38 3.27 7.39
N ILE A 127 18.08 2.85 6.33
CA ILE A 127 19.41 2.23 6.45
C ILE A 127 20.43 3.29 6.85
N GLU A 128 20.44 4.44 6.16
CA GLU A 128 21.34 5.56 6.49
C GLU A 128 21.19 5.97 7.96
N LEU A 129 19.96 6.24 8.41
CA LEU A 129 19.67 6.64 9.79
C LEU A 129 19.79 5.52 10.81
N THR A 130 19.87 4.25 10.40
CA THR A 130 20.30 3.16 11.29
C THR A 130 21.82 3.21 11.49
N LEU A 131 22.59 3.36 10.41
CA LEU A 131 24.05 3.27 10.43
C LEU A 131 24.75 4.55 10.90
N LYS A 132 24.06 5.71 10.87
CA LYS A 132 24.59 6.99 11.35
C LYS A 132 24.81 6.98 12.87
N ARG A 133 25.94 7.53 13.33
CA ARG A 133 26.26 7.59 14.77
C ARG A 133 25.33 8.58 15.49
N PRO A 134 24.84 8.27 16.69
CA PRO A 134 23.97 9.18 17.45
C PRO A 134 24.53 10.60 17.66
N SER A 135 25.85 10.72 17.85
CA SER A 135 26.56 12.00 17.99
C SER A 135 26.58 12.87 16.72
N GLU A 136 26.20 12.29 15.56
CA GLU A 136 26.16 12.95 14.24
C GLU A 136 24.72 13.19 13.75
N LEU A 137 23.72 12.74 14.50
CA LEU A 137 22.31 12.97 14.16
C LEU A 137 21.96 14.45 14.31
N THR A 138 21.40 15.05 13.26
CA THR A 138 20.77 16.36 13.37
C THR A 138 19.49 16.26 14.20
N ARG A 139 18.95 17.41 14.61
CA ARG A 139 17.72 17.44 15.40
C ARG A 139 16.52 16.84 14.66
N ASP A 140 16.43 17.06 13.36
CA ASP A 140 15.38 16.50 12.51
C ASP A 140 15.52 14.98 12.33
N GLU A 141 16.75 14.47 12.30
CA GLU A 141 17.02 13.03 12.24
C GLU A 141 16.68 12.30 13.54
N GLN A 142 16.91 12.95 14.69
CA GLN A 142 16.42 12.45 15.98
C GLN A 142 14.89 12.35 16.00
N ILE A 143 14.19 13.36 15.47
CA ILE A 143 12.71 13.34 15.36
C ILE A 143 12.27 12.23 14.39
N PHE A 144 12.93 12.10 13.23
CA PHE A 144 12.64 11.04 12.26
C PHE A 144 12.73 9.66 12.90
N ILE A 145 13.81 9.39 13.65
CA ILE A 145 14.00 8.11 14.34
C ILE A 145 12.91 7.94 15.41
N LEU A 146 12.64 8.93 16.26
CA LEU A 146 11.61 8.82 17.31
C LEU A 146 10.17 8.70 16.80
N TYR A 147 9.89 9.12 15.55
CA TYR A 147 8.63 8.87 14.87
C TYR A 147 8.62 7.47 14.24
N ASN A 148 9.55 7.22 13.32
CA ASN A 148 9.49 6.09 12.40
C ASN A 148 10.00 4.77 13.00
N PHE A 149 10.96 4.81 13.92
CA PHE A 149 11.59 3.60 14.48
C PHE A 149 10.74 2.97 15.61
N PHE A 150 9.45 3.30 15.66
CA PHE A 150 8.42 2.62 16.44
C PHE A 150 7.20 2.20 15.58
N ILE A 151 7.31 2.28 14.24
CA ILE A 151 6.28 1.76 13.33
C ILE A 151 6.50 0.24 13.21
N ALA A 152 5.89 -0.48 14.14
CA ALA A 152 5.77 -1.93 14.23
C ALA A 152 4.61 -2.24 15.18
N ASN A 153 4.03 -3.45 15.12
CA ASN A 153 2.95 -3.83 16.05
C ASN A 153 3.44 -3.73 17.51
N GLN A 154 2.78 -2.88 18.31
CA GLN A 154 3.26 -2.59 19.67
C GLN A 154 3.25 -3.85 20.56
N ASP A 155 2.15 -4.59 20.58
CA ASP A 155 1.96 -5.72 21.49
C ASP A 155 2.81 -6.95 21.10
N ASN A 156 2.99 -7.21 19.81
CA ASN A 156 3.69 -8.40 19.30
C ASN A 156 5.17 -8.16 18.94
N MET A 157 5.59 -6.93 18.64
CA MET A 157 6.97 -6.64 18.15
C MET A 157 7.75 -5.65 19.02
N ILE A 158 7.11 -4.85 19.87
CA ILE A 158 7.80 -3.86 20.72
C ILE A 158 7.76 -4.28 22.19
N MET A 159 6.58 -4.53 22.73
CA MET A 159 6.36 -4.88 24.13
C MET A 159 7.04 -6.19 24.60
N PRO A 160 7.27 -7.21 23.77
CA PRO A 160 8.01 -8.42 24.18
C PRO A 160 9.51 -8.18 24.44
N HIS A 161 10.06 -7.07 23.96
CA HIS A 161 11.49 -6.74 24.06
C HIS A 161 11.73 -5.64 25.10
N PRO A 162 12.29 -5.97 26.30
CA PRO A 162 12.29 -5.06 27.45
C PRO A 162 12.88 -3.68 27.19
N ARG A 163 14.03 -3.59 26.51
CA ARG A 163 14.63 -2.29 26.17
C ARG A 163 13.85 -1.53 25.09
N TYR A 164 13.27 -2.22 24.11
CA TYR A 164 12.49 -1.55 23.06
C TYR A 164 11.21 -0.93 23.63
N ALA A 165 10.52 -1.66 24.52
CA ALA A 165 9.40 -1.16 25.30
C ALA A 165 9.78 0.00 26.24
N GLU A 166 10.96 -0.06 26.88
CA GLU A 166 11.54 1.03 27.69
C GLU A 166 11.72 2.31 26.84
N LEU A 167 12.26 2.17 25.63
CA LEU A 167 12.48 3.27 24.68
C LEU A 167 11.15 3.86 24.16
N LEU A 168 10.15 3.02 23.85
CA LEU A 168 8.81 3.49 23.47
C LEU A 168 8.18 4.34 24.59
N LYS A 169 8.21 3.83 25.82
CA LYS A 169 7.73 4.55 27.01
C LYS A 169 8.49 5.86 27.25
N LYS A 170 9.79 5.89 26.95
CA LYS A 170 10.66 7.08 27.05
C LYS A 170 10.39 8.11 25.95
N ARG A 171 10.04 7.67 24.73
CA ARG A 171 9.53 8.53 23.64
C ARG A 171 8.19 9.15 24.05
N GLY A 172 7.32 8.35 24.68
CA GLY A 172 5.94 8.70 25.01
C GLY A 172 5.00 8.37 23.84
N TYR A 173 3.69 8.50 24.03
CA TYR A 173 2.73 8.03 23.02
C TYR A 173 2.34 9.08 21.97
N SER A 174 2.54 10.38 22.25
CA SER A 174 2.38 11.44 21.25
C SER A 174 3.42 11.29 20.12
N THR A 175 2.98 11.51 18.89
CA THR A 175 3.81 11.59 17.67
C THR A 175 3.89 13.01 17.12
N MET A 176 3.33 14.01 17.83
CA MET A 176 3.42 15.42 17.45
C MET A 176 4.87 15.91 17.52
N ARG A 177 5.32 16.65 16.49
CA ARG A 177 6.70 17.17 16.37
C ARG A 177 7.20 17.87 17.64
N GLU A 178 6.37 18.72 18.26
CA GLU A 178 6.73 19.44 19.49
C GLU A 178 6.99 18.49 20.68
N ASP A 179 6.32 17.34 20.75
CA ASP A 179 6.54 16.35 21.80
C ASP A 179 7.71 15.42 21.48
N LEU A 180 7.95 15.11 20.20
CA LEU A 180 9.14 14.38 19.76
C LEU A 180 10.44 15.17 19.98
N LEU A 181 10.40 16.50 19.82
CA LEU A 181 11.47 17.40 20.24
C LEU A 181 11.78 17.23 21.75
N LYS A 182 10.77 17.43 22.61
CA LYS A 182 10.93 17.24 24.07
C LYS A 182 11.37 15.82 24.43
N ALA A 183 10.94 14.82 23.66
CA ALA A 183 11.36 13.43 23.84
C ALA A 183 12.85 13.26 23.53
N ALA A 184 13.33 13.79 22.41
CA ALA A 184 14.72 13.70 21.98
C ALA A 184 15.71 14.40 22.94
N GLU A 185 15.29 15.41 23.72
CA GLU A 185 16.10 15.95 24.84
C GLU A 185 16.35 14.95 25.98
N ARG A 186 15.50 13.92 26.12
CA ARG A 186 15.62 12.90 27.17
C ARG A 186 16.44 11.70 26.72
N PHE A 187 16.67 11.52 25.41
CA PHE A 187 17.41 10.41 24.85
C PHE A 187 18.92 10.69 24.89
N SER A 188 19.68 9.74 25.43
CA SER A 188 21.12 9.70 25.31
C SER A 188 21.54 9.09 23.97
N GLU A 189 22.82 9.24 23.61
CA GLU A 189 23.39 8.58 22.43
C GLU A 189 23.15 7.06 22.46
N GLN A 190 23.25 6.41 23.62
CA GLN A 190 22.98 4.97 23.74
C GLN A 190 21.49 4.62 23.58
N ASP A 191 20.56 5.52 23.94
CA ASP A 191 19.13 5.28 23.67
C ASP A 191 18.83 5.34 22.16
N PHE A 192 19.49 6.24 21.42
CA PHE A 192 19.40 6.27 19.96
C PHE A 192 20.05 5.04 19.33
N ASN A 193 21.24 4.64 19.77
CA ASN A 193 21.90 3.43 19.26
C ASN A 193 21.07 2.16 19.53
N ASP A 194 20.48 2.05 20.71
CA ASP A 194 19.61 0.92 21.04
C ASP A 194 18.31 0.94 20.22
N LEU A 195 17.72 2.12 19.96
CA LEU A 195 16.52 2.25 19.12
C LEU A 195 16.81 1.95 17.63
N GLN A 196 17.94 2.42 17.10
CA GLN A 196 18.40 2.13 15.75
C GLN A 196 18.57 0.62 15.53
N ALA A 197 19.13 -0.09 16.51
CA ALA A 197 19.24 -1.55 16.46
C ALA A 197 17.88 -2.24 16.61
N TRP A 198 17.09 -1.87 17.63
CA TRP A 198 15.83 -2.56 17.97
C TRP A 198 14.76 -2.50 16.90
N PHE A 199 14.60 -1.35 16.23
CA PHE A 199 13.68 -1.24 15.11
C PHE A 199 13.98 -2.32 14.07
N ASN A 200 15.24 -2.42 13.63
CA ASN A 200 15.62 -3.40 12.60
C ASN A 200 15.59 -4.86 13.11
N LEU A 201 15.89 -5.11 14.39
CA LEU A 201 15.86 -6.46 14.98
C LEU A 201 14.45 -7.03 15.13
N ALA A 202 13.47 -6.19 15.51
CA ALA A 202 12.10 -6.63 15.75
C ALA A 202 11.38 -7.13 14.49
N TRP A 203 11.87 -6.76 13.29
CA TRP A 203 11.30 -7.18 12.01
C TRP A 203 11.82 -8.51 11.47
N PHE A 204 12.86 -9.13 12.05
CA PHE A 204 13.28 -10.48 11.61
C PHE A 204 12.17 -11.49 11.89
N ALA A 205 11.85 -12.36 10.92
CA ALA A 205 10.93 -13.47 11.12
C ALA A 205 11.34 -14.33 12.34
N PRO A 206 10.39 -14.87 13.12
CA PRO A 206 10.71 -15.62 14.34
C PRO A 206 11.64 -16.82 14.15
N MET A 207 11.66 -17.44 12.97
CA MET A 207 12.68 -18.46 12.62
C MET A 207 14.10 -17.92 12.79
N PHE A 208 14.42 -16.78 12.18
CA PHE A 208 15.74 -16.16 12.27
C PHE A 208 16.07 -15.70 13.70
N GLN A 209 15.08 -15.24 14.47
CA GLN A 209 15.29 -14.88 15.88
C GLN A 209 15.69 -16.08 16.75
N ARG A 210 15.32 -17.31 16.36
CA ARG A 210 15.65 -18.56 17.06
C ARG A 210 16.94 -19.21 16.53
N GLU A 211 17.10 -19.24 15.21
CA GLU A 211 18.05 -20.13 14.53
C GLU A 211 19.33 -19.42 14.08
N GLU A 212 19.26 -18.17 13.62
CA GLU A 212 20.46 -17.38 13.29
C GLU A 212 21.20 -16.98 14.57
N GLU A 213 22.36 -17.60 14.82
CA GLU A 213 23.13 -17.41 16.05
C GLU A 213 23.43 -15.92 16.32
N GLU A 214 23.77 -15.17 15.27
CA GLU A 214 24.13 -13.76 15.39
C GLU A 214 22.92 -12.88 15.75
N ILE A 215 21.76 -13.11 15.11
CA ILE A 215 20.50 -12.40 15.41
C ILE A 215 20.02 -12.75 16.81
N ARG A 216 20.00 -14.03 17.18
CA ARG A 216 19.64 -14.48 18.52
C ARG A 216 20.56 -13.89 19.58
N ARG A 217 21.87 -13.81 19.34
CA ARG A 217 22.83 -13.17 20.25
C ARG A 217 22.57 -11.66 20.39
N LEU A 218 22.22 -10.98 19.31
CA LEU A 218 21.86 -9.56 19.32
C LEU A 218 20.58 -9.31 20.12
N ILE A 219 19.51 -10.09 19.90
CA ILE A 219 18.27 -9.99 20.69
C ILE A 219 18.53 -10.27 22.17
N GLN A 220 19.35 -11.28 22.50
CA GLN A 220 19.76 -11.57 23.88
C GLN A 220 20.62 -10.48 24.53
N LYS A 221 21.28 -9.62 23.73
CA LYS A 221 22.07 -8.49 24.24
C LYS A 221 21.17 -7.41 24.86
N ASP A 222 19.95 -7.24 24.32
CA ASP A 222 18.90 -6.28 24.71
C ASP A 222 19.26 -4.79 24.67
N ARG A 223 20.49 -4.39 24.99
CA ARG A 223 20.92 -2.99 25.15
C ARG A 223 22.42 -2.83 24.99
N GLY A 224 22.89 -1.60 24.86
CA GLY A 224 24.33 -1.34 24.66
C GLY A 224 24.79 -1.72 23.26
N TYR A 225 23.92 -1.58 22.26
CA TYR A 225 24.28 -1.85 20.87
C TYR A 225 25.33 -0.84 20.37
N THR A 226 26.20 -1.35 19.50
CA THR A 226 27.35 -0.64 18.92
C THR A 226 27.15 -0.40 17.43
N GLU A 227 27.96 0.46 16.83
CA GLU A 227 27.94 0.71 15.38
C GLU A 227 28.17 -0.58 14.56
N ASP A 228 28.97 -1.52 15.06
CA ASP A 228 29.24 -2.79 14.38
C ASP A 228 28.08 -3.79 14.52
N ASP A 229 27.34 -3.76 15.65
CA ASP A 229 26.07 -4.49 15.76
C ASP A 229 25.05 -4.00 14.71
N LYS A 230 24.92 -2.67 14.54
CA LYS A 230 24.01 -2.07 13.55
C LYS A 230 24.39 -2.46 12.12
N LYS A 231 25.68 -2.48 11.78
CA LYS A 231 26.17 -2.99 10.47
C LYS A 231 25.83 -4.46 10.26
N LEU A 232 26.04 -5.30 11.29
CA LEU A 232 25.73 -6.73 11.23
C LEU A 232 24.23 -6.98 11.03
N ILE A 233 23.37 -6.23 11.73
CA ILE A 233 21.92 -6.27 11.55
C ILE A 233 21.55 -5.98 10.09
N ILE A 234 22.01 -4.86 9.53
CA ILE A 234 21.71 -4.50 8.13
C ILE A 234 22.28 -5.54 7.15
N ALA A 235 23.49 -6.04 7.37
CA ALA A 235 24.10 -7.07 6.53
C ALA A 235 23.24 -8.35 6.50
N LYS A 236 22.78 -8.82 7.67
CA LYS A 236 21.90 -9.99 7.78
C LYS A 236 20.53 -9.79 7.14
N GLN A 237 19.97 -8.58 7.18
CA GLN A 237 18.73 -8.28 6.45
C GLN A 237 18.93 -8.42 4.93
N ILE A 238 20.02 -7.86 4.37
CA ILE A 238 20.32 -7.97 2.93
C ILE A 238 20.67 -9.42 2.54
N GLU A 239 21.35 -10.17 3.41
CA GLU A 239 21.62 -11.60 3.23
C GLU A 239 20.30 -12.39 3.08
N ILE A 240 19.34 -12.20 3.99
CA ILE A 240 18.01 -12.84 3.91
C ILE A 240 17.26 -12.40 2.64
N MET A 241 17.23 -11.10 2.33
CA MET A 241 16.59 -10.59 1.10
C MET A 241 17.14 -11.24 -0.17
N SER A 242 18.45 -11.53 -0.22
CA SER A 242 19.09 -12.19 -1.37
C SER A 242 18.61 -13.63 -1.59
N GLN A 243 18.01 -14.26 -0.57
CA GLN A 243 17.51 -15.63 -0.65
C GLN A 243 16.00 -15.72 -0.95
N ILE A 244 15.25 -14.61 -0.93
CA ILE A 244 13.79 -14.61 -1.19
C ILE A 244 13.49 -15.21 -2.56
N LEU A 245 13.90 -14.59 -3.67
CA LEU A 245 13.57 -15.08 -5.01
C LEU A 245 14.11 -16.52 -5.26
N PRO A 246 15.34 -16.88 -4.83
CA PRO A 246 15.84 -18.25 -4.92
C PRO A 246 14.99 -19.33 -4.23
N ILE A 247 14.46 -19.11 -3.01
CA ILE A 247 13.68 -20.15 -2.32
C ILE A 247 12.34 -20.41 -3.03
N TYR A 248 11.69 -19.37 -3.53
CA TYR A 248 10.49 -19.53 -4.36
C TYR A 248 10.80 -20.27 -5.67
N GLN A 249 11.91 -19.95 -6.33
CA GLN A 249 12.35 -20.66 -7.53
C GLN A 249 12.56 -22.15 -7.24
N GLU A 250 13.27 -22.50 -6.17
CA GLU A 250 13.53 -23.89 -5.77
C GLU A 250 12.23 -24.69 -5.57
N LEU A 251 11.30 -24.16 -4.77
CA LEU A 251 10.02 -24.83 -4.49
C LEU A 251 9.11 -24.93 -5.71
N GLN A 252 9.22 -23.99 -6.66
CA GLN A 252 8.51 -24.04 -7.95
C GLN A 252 9.10 -25.11 -8.88
N GLU A 253 10.43 -25.22 -8.96
CA GLU A 253 11.11 -26.27 -9.73
C GLU A 253 10.81 -27.67 -9.18
N GLN A 254 10.61 -27.80 -7.86
CA GLN A 254 10.12 -29.01 -7.20
C GLN A 254 8.61 -29.28 -7.43
N GLY A 255 7.86 -28.31 -7.94
CA GLY A 255 6.41 -28.41 -8.17
C GLY A 255 5.55 -28.39 -6.90
N GLN A 256 6.12 -27.99 -5.75
CA GLN A 256 5.35 -27.81 -4.51
C GLN A 256 4.53 -26.51 -4.55
N ILE A 257 5.06 -25.46 -5.19
CA ILE A 257 4.37 -24.18 -5.36
C ILE A 257 4.20 -23.79 -6.82
N GLU A 258 3.35 -22.79 -7.05
CA GLU A 258 3.25 -22.05 -8.31
C GLU A 258 3.46 -20.57 -8.01
N ILE A 259 4.33 -19.91 -8.77
CA ILE A 259 4.50 -18.46 -8.69
C ILE A 259 3.67 -17.82 -9.82
N THR A 260 3.01 -16.73 -9.47
CA THR A 260 2.16 -15.91 -10.35
C THR A 260 2.55 -14.44 -10.24
N ILE A 261 2.06 -13.62 -11.16
CA ILE A 261 2.35 -12.18 -11.19
C ILE A 261 1.10 -11.33 -10.95
N SER A 262 1.30 -10.07 -10.63
CA SER A 262 0.31 -9.01 -10.84
C SER A 262 0.74 -8.09 -12.00
N PRO A 263 -0.13 -7.18 -12.46
CA PRO A 263 0.25 -6.08 -13.36
C PRO A 263 1.41 -5.26 -12.77
N TYR A 264 2.35 -4.77 -13.59
CA TYR A 264 3.70 -4.37 -13.16
C TYR A 264 3.76 -3.50 -11.89
N TYR A 265 3.14 -2.31 -11.90
CA TYR A 265 3.08 -1.38 -10.77
C TYR A 265 1.72 -1.45 -10.05
N HIS A 266 1.07 -2.61 -10.08
CA HIS A 266 -0.21 -2.87 -9.43
C HIS A 266 -1.39 -1.92 -9.80
N PRO A 267 -1.58 -1.47 -11.06
CA PRO A 267 -2.74 -0.66 -11.45
C PRO A 267 -4.07 -1.43 -11.40
N ILE A 268 -5.19 -0.71 -11.23
CA ILE A 268 -6.54 -1.23 -11.46
C ILE A 268 -6.79 -1.32 -12.98
N LEU A 269 -6.42 -2.45 -13.59
CA LEU A 269 -6.45 -2.63 -15.05
C LEU A 269 -7.78 -2.22 -15.73
N PRO A 270 -8.98 -2.49 -15.20
CA PRO A 270 -10.22 -2.01 -15.82
C PRO A 270 -10.28 -0.49 -15.98
N LEU A 271 -9.78 0.28 -15.01
CA LEU A 271 -9.75 1.74 -15.04
C LEU A 271 -8.66 2.29 -15.96
N ILE A 272 -7.52 1.58 -16.09
CA ILE A 272 -6.49 1.91 -17.09
C ILE A 272 -7.03 1.70 -18.50
N CYS A 273 -7.76 0.59 -18.76
CA CYS A 273 -8.41 0.38 -20.05
C CYS A 273 -9.46 1.46 -20.34
N ASP A 274 -10.33 1.76 -19.36
CA ASP A 274 -11.34 2.81 -19.44
C ASP A 274 -11.93 3.14 -18.07
N THR A 275 -11.73 4.36 -17.59
CA THR A 275 -12.40 4.91 -16.38
C THR A 275 -13.93 4.83 -16.42
N ASP A 276 -14.56 4.84 -17.60
CA ASP A 276 -16.02 4.66 -17.73
C ASP A 276 -16.48 3.24 -17.31
N SER A 277 -15.58 2.25 -17.20
CA SER A 277 -15.90 0.90 -16.71
C SER A 277 -16.49 0.90 -15.29
N ALA A 278 -16.19 1.91 -14.47
CA ALA A 278 -16.79 2.08 -13.14
C ALA A 278 -18.32 2.24 -13.16
N LYS A 279 -18.90 2.70 -14.28
CA LYS A 279 -20.36 2.80 -14.45
C LYS A 279 -21.05 1.43 -14.57
N ILE A 280 -20.31 0.36 -14.84
CA ILE A 280 -20.86 -1.00 -14.89
C ILE A 280 -21.30 -1.45 -13.49
N ALA A 281 -20.45 -1.23 -12.48
CA ALA A 281 -20.79 -1.52 -11.08
C ALA A 281 -21.62 -0.41 -10.43
N ARG A 282 -21.37 0.86 -10.76
CA ARG A 282 -22.08 2.02 -10.18
C ARG A 282 -22.49 3.02 -11.25
N PRO A 283 -23.69 2.90 -11.86
CA PRO A 283 -24.14 3.79 -12.93
C PRO A 283 -24.12 5.29 -12.60
N ASP A 284 -24.37 5.65 -11.34
CA ASP A 284 -24.41 7.04 -10.84
C ASP A 284 -23.05 7.56 -10.31
N VAL A 285 -21.95 6.85 -10.54
CA VAL A 285 -20.62 7.27 -10.07
C VAL A 285 -20.18 8.57 -10.76
N SER A 286 -19.66 9.52 -9.97
CA SER A 286 -19.00 10.71 -10.51
C SER A 286 -17.64 10.32 -11.06
N LEU A 287 -17.34 10.68 -12.31
CA LEU A 287 -16.07 10.38 -12.98
C LEU A 287 -15.13 11.59 -13.03
N PRO A 288 -13.83 11.40 -13.30
CA PRO A 288 -12.91 12.48 -13.68
C PRO A 288 -13.42 13.29 -14.87
N LYS A 289 -12.93 14.52 -15.00
CA LYS A 289 -13.30 15.42 -16.11
C LYS A 289 -12.68 14.94 -17.42
N ASN A 290 -11.46 14.41 -17.32
CA ASN A 290 -10.76 13.75 -18.42
C ASN A 290 -10.99 12.24 -18.30
N ARG A 291 -11.58 11.62 -19.35
CA ARG A 291 -11.72 10.16 -19.42
C ARG A 291 -10.36 9.56 -19.75
N PHE A 292 -9.78 8.84 -18.79
CA PHE A 292 -8.56 8.06 -18.99
C PHE A 292 -8.93 6.71 -19.60
N ALA A 293 -8.31 6.34 -20.72
CA ALA A 293 -8.62 5.13 -21.48
C ALA A 293 -7.43 4.68 -22.35
N HIS A 294 -6.53 3.91 -21.75
CA HIS A 294 -5.24 3.49 -22.31
C HIS A 294 -5.05 1.96 -22.21
N PRO A 295 -5.81 1.16 -22.98
CA PRO A 295 -5.63 -0.29 -23.02
C PRO A 295 -4.24 -0.73 -23.50
N GLU A 296 -3.47 0.15 -24.15
CA GLU A 296 -2.05 -0.05 -24.46
C GLU A 296 -1.17 -0.12 -23.19
N ASP A 297 -1.43 0.71 -22.19
CA ASP A 297 -0.66 0.75 -20.93
C ASP A 297 -1.07 -0.42 -20.03
N ALA A 298 -2.37 -0.75 -20.00
CA ALA A 298 -2.88 -1.98 -19.40
C ALA A 298 -2.20 -3.25 -19.97
N TYR A 299 -1.96 -3.30 -21.29
CA TYR A 299 -1.20 -4.40 -21.91
C TYR A 299 0.28 -4.35 -21.54
N TRP A 300 0.90 -3.16 -21.50
CA TRP A 300 2.29 -2.97 -21.08
C TRP A 300 2.54 -3.54 -19.68
N HIS A 301 1.69 -3.21 -18.71
CA HIS A 301 1.81 -3.68 -17.34
C HIS A 301 1.76 -5.21 -17.21
N VAL A 302 0.92 -5.89 -17.99
CA VAL A 302 0.88 -7.35 -18.00
C VAL A 302 2.13 -7.88 -18.71
N TYR A 303 2.43 -7.40 -19.91
CA TYR A 303 3.51 -7.93 -20.76
C TYR A 303 4.90 -7.78 -20.14
N GLU A 304 5.25 -6.60 -19.62
CA GLU A 304 6.54 -6.40 -18.93
C GLU A 304 6.58 -7.13 -17.58
N GLY A 305 5.42 -7.39 -16.95
CA GLY A 305 5.33 -8.26 -15.78
C GLY A 305 5.68 -9.72 -16.10
N VAL A 306 5.15 -10.26 -17.22
CA VAL A 306 5.53 -11.59 -17.74
C VAL A 306 7.02 -11.67 -18.03
N LYS A 307 7.57 -10.61 -18.64
CA LYS A 307 8.98 -10.54 -19.03
C LYS A 307 9.91 -10.48 -17.81
N LEU A 308 9.66 -9.62 -16.82
CA LEU A 308 10.46 -9.56 -15.60
C LEU A 308 10.43 -10.91 -14.87
N TYR A 309 9.27 -11.56 -14.81
CA TYR A 309 9.14 -12.91 -14.25
C TYR A 309 9.98 -13.93 -15.01
N GLU A 310 9.95 -13.93 -16.35
CA GLU A 310 10.74 -14.86 -17.18
C GLU A 310 12.25 -14.60 -17.06
N GLU A 311 12.66 -13.34 -16.91
CA GLU A 311 14.05 -12.95 -16.59
C GLU A 311 14.48 -13.37 -15.17
N THR A 312 13.55 -13.42 -14.22
CA THR A 312 13.81 -13.76 -12.79
C THR A 312 13.81 -15.27 -12.54
N PHE A 313 12.82 -16.00 -13.07
CA PHE A 313 12.55 -17.41 -12.75
C PHE A 313 12.77 -18.37 -13.93
N GLY A 314 13.21 -17.88 -15.10
CA GLY A 314 13.56 -18.71 -16.27
C GLY A 314 12.40 -19.41 -16.97
N THR A 315 11.16 -19.16 -16.54
CA THR A 315 9.92 -19.72 -17.13
C THR A 315 8.86 -18.63 -17.21
N LYS A 316 7.74 -18.85 -17.94
CA LYS A 316 6.60 -17.92 -17.94
C LYS A 316 5.62 -18.24 -16.82
N PRO A 317 4.99 -17.24 -16.19
CA PRO A 317 3.91 -17.48 -15.23
C PRO A 317 2.69 -18.02 -15.97
N ARG A 318 1.90 -18.86 -15.30
CA ARG A 318 0.63 -19.39 -15.85
C ARG A 318 -0.60 -18.59 -15.38
N GLY A 319 -0.49 -18.01 -14.20
CA GLY A 319 -1.58 -17.27 -13.54
C GLY A 319 -1.22 -15.83 -13.25
N MET A 320 -2.25 -15.00 -13.10
CA MET A 320 -2.13 -13.63 -12.62
C MET A 320 -3.19 -13.35 -11.56
N TRP A 321 -2.80 -12.70 -10.46
CA TRP A 321 -3.74 -11.96 -9.62
C TRP A 321 -3.87 -10.56 -10.21
N PRO A 322 -5.00 -10.19 -10.83
CA PRO A 322 -5.27 -8.81 -11.16
C PRO A 322 -5.23 -7.99 -9.87
N SER A 323 -4.63 -6.80 -9.91
CA SER A 323 -4.51 -5.93 -8.75
C SER A 323 -5.88 -5.76 -8.08
N GLU A 324 -5.96 -5.98 -6.77
CA GLU A 324 -7.23 -5.90 -6.01
C GLU A 324 -8.34 -6.86 -6.52
N GLY A 325 -7.97 -7.96 -7.18
CA GLY A 325 -8.91 -8.86 -7.87
C GLY A 325 -9.72 -8.17 -8.98
N ALA A 326 -9.28 -7.00 -9.46
CA ALA A 326 -10.03 -6.13 -10.36
C ALA A 326 -10.06 -6.67 -11.80
N VAL A 327 -11.27 -6.93 -12.31
CA VAL A 327 -11.48 -7.59 -13.60
C VAL A 327 -12.56 -6.89 -14.44
N SER A 328 -12.52 -7.11 -15.75
CA SER A 328 -13.59 -6.79 -16.71
C SER A 328 -13.44 -7.64 -17.99
N GLU A 329 -14.44 -7.65 -18.86
CA GLU A 329 -14.41 -8.43 -20.12
C GLU A 329 -13.31 -7.96 -21.08
N GLU A 330 -13.02 -6.67 -21.10
CA GLU A 330 -12.02 -6.01 -21.95
C GLU A 330 -10.59 -6.47 -21.65
N LEU A 331 -10.34 -6.97 -20.43
CA LEU A 331 -9.02 -7.46 -20.02
C LEU A 331 -8.69 -8.83 -20.60
N ILE A 332 -9.69 -9.66 -20.90
CA ILE A 332 -9.48 -11.07 -21.28
C ILE A 332 -8.58 -11.20 -22.53
N PRO A 333 -8.75 -10.40 -23.60
CA PRO A 333 -7.82 -10.39 -24.73
C PRO A 333 -6.42 -9.86 -24.39
N LEU A 334 -6.27 -8.93 -23.46
CA LEU A 334 -4.96 -8.36 -23.09
C LEU A 334 -4.13 -9.40 -22.34
N ILE A 335 -4.73 -9.99 -21.31
CA ILE A 335 -4.11 -10.97 -20.42
C ILE A 335 -3.81 -12.29 -21.15
N ALA A 336 -4.75 -12.78 -21.98
CA ALA A 336 -4.52 -14.00 -22.77
C ALA A 336 -3.42 -13.84 -23.84
N ARG A 337 -3.27 -12.65 -24.45
CA ARG A 337 -2.18 -12.37 -25.39
C ARG A 337 -0.80 -12.37 -24.75
N ALA A 338 -0.70 -11.99 -23.47
CA ALA A 338 0.53 -12.08 -22.70
C ALA A 338 0.92 -13.53 -22.32
N GLY A 339 0.05 -14.52 -22.60
CA GLY A 339 0.31 -15.94 -22.38
C GLY A 339 -0.21 -16.50 -21.05
N MET A 340 -0.95 -15.69 -20.26
CA MET A 340 -1.61 -16.17 -19.05
C MET A 340 -2.72 -17.17 -19.39
N GLN A 341 -2.95 -18.12 -18.49
CA GLN A 341 -3.92 -19.22 -18.63
C GLN A 341 -5.10 -19.06 -17.67
N TRP A 342 -4.87 -18.42 -16.52
CA TRP A 342 -5.90 -18.20 -15.51
C TRP A 342 -5.72 -16.88 -14.75
N ILE A 343 -6.83 -16.35 -14.21
CA ILE A 343 -6.86 -15.22 -13.28
C ILE A 343 -7.80 -15.52 -12.09
N ALA A 344 -7.80 -14.68 -11.07
CA ALA A 344 -8.74 -14.79 -9.95
C ALA A 344 -9.43 -13.46 -9.61
N SER A 345 -10.58 -13.54 -8.94
CA SER A 345 -11.35 -12.41 -8.43
C SER A 345 -12.20 -12.86 -7.22
N ASP A 346 -13.20 -12.09 -6.81
CA ASP A 346 -14.01 -12.32 -5.60
C ASP A 346 -15.39 -12.94 -5.86
N GLU A 347 -15.95 -13.61 -4.86
CA GLU A 347 -17.29 -14.22 -4.92
C GLU A 347 -18.41 -13.22 -5.26
N GLY A 348 -18.30 -11.94 -4.86
CA GLY A 348 -19.24 -10.90 -5.26
C GLY A 348 -19.20 -10.61 -6.76
N VAL A 349 -18.01 -10.63 -7.38
CA VAL A 349 -17.86 -10.47 -8.84
C VAL A 349 -18.44 -11.69 -9.58
N LEU A 350 -18.31 -12.90 -9.02
CA LEU A 350 -18.97 -14.10 -9.56
C LEU A 350 -20.50 -14.01 -9.47
N ALA A 351 -21.02 -13.58 -8.31
CA ALA A 351 -22.46 -13.41 -8.07
C ALA A 351 -23.10 -12.46 -9.09
N GLU A 352 -22.52 -11.27 -9.28
CA GLU A 352 -22.96 -10.29 -10.28
C GLU A 352 -22.77 -10.77 -11.73
N SER A 353 -21.72 -11.54 -12.01
CA SER A 353 -21.47 -12.13 -13.35
C SER A 353 -22.51 -13.20 -13.73
N LEU A 354 -23.06 -13.91 -12.75
CA LEU A 354 -24.10 -14.93 -12.93
C LEU A 354 -25.52 -14.39 -12.75
N GLY A 355 -25.70 -13.25 -12.08
CA GLY A 355 -27.01 -12.72 -11.69
C GLY A 355 -27.66 -13.54 -10.56
N VAL A 356 -26.88 -14.00 -9.59
CA VAL A 356 -27.31 -14.82 -8.45
C VAL A 356 -26.86 -14.22 -7.12
N GLU A 357 -27.44 -14.66 -6.00
CA GLU A 357 -27.00 -14.27 -4.65
C GLU A 357 -26.28 -15.44 -3.96
N LEU A 358 -25.03 -15.24 -3.55
CA LEU A 358 -24.27 -16.23 -2.78
C LEU A 358 -24.59 -16.15 -1.27
N ASN A 359 -25.79 -16.63 -0.92
CA ASN A 359 -26.33 -16.55 0.44
C ASN A 359 -25.61 -17.51 1.41
N ARG A 360 -24.97 -16.94 2.45
CA ARG A 360 -24.34 -17.65 3.57
C ARG A 360 -25.25 -17.68 4.82
N ASP A 361 -25.22 -18.77 5.56
CA ASP A 361 -25.93 -18.91 6.83
C ASP A 361 -25.24 -18.14 7.99
N SER A 362 -25.86 -18.15 9.18
CA SER A 362 -25.30 -17.47 10.37
C SER A 362 -23.95 -18.02 10.87
N SER A 363 -23.51 -19.18 10.35
CA SER A 363 -22.20 -19.78 10.62
C SER A 363 -21.20 -19.55 9.48
N GLY A 364 -21.61 -18.93 8.36
CA GLY A 364 -20.79 -18.63 7.19
C GLY A 364 -20.84 -19.65 6.05
N TYR A 365 -21.70 -20.67 6.13
CA TYR A 365 -21.80 -21.71 5.09
C TYR A 365 -22.72 -21.28 3.94
N LEU A 366 -22.27 -21.46 2.70
CA LEU A 366 -23.07 -21.19 1.49
C LEU A 366 -24.27 -22.14 1.36
N SER A 367 -25.36 -21.61 0.82
CA SER A 367 -26.57 -22.37 0.48
C SER A 367 -26.42 -23.22 -0.78
N GLU A 368 -25.68 -22.72 -1.77
CA GLU A 368 -25.37 -23.37 -3.06
C GLU A 368 -23.83 -23.37 -3.27
N PRO A 369 -23.08 -24.13 -2.45
CA PRO A 369 -21.61 -24.12 -2.44
C PRO A 369 -20.97 -24.58 -3.76
N GLU A 370 -21.68 -25.37 -4.57
CA GLU A 370 -21.25 -25.82 -5.89
C GLU A 370 -21.07 -24.67 -6.90
N ILE A 371 -21.70 -23.51 -6.68
CA ILE A 371 -21.51 -22.32 -7.52
C ILE A 371 -20.10 -21.76 -7.30
N LEU A 372 -19.70 -21.53 -6.04
CA LEU A 372 -18.40 -20.92 -5.74
C LEU A 372 -17.23 -21.90 -5.89
N TYR A 373 -17.38 -23.14 -5.43
CA TYR A 373 -16.24 -24.06 -5.28
C TYR A 373 -15.89 -24.81 -6.57
N GLN A 374 -15.82 -24.08 -7.68
CA GLN A 374 -15.40 -24.56 -9.00
C GLN A 374 -14.73 -23.45 -9.84
N PRO A 375 -13.81 -23.80 -10.74
CA PRO A 375 -13.32 -22.88 -11.77
C PRO A 375 -14.33 -22.63 -12.89
N TYR A 376 -14.30 -21.41 -13.42
CA TYR A 376 -15.08 -20.95 -14.57
C TYR A 376 -14.20 -20.71 -15.80
N ARG A 377 -14.82 -20.62 -16.97
CA ARG A 377 -14.18 -20.18 -18.22
C ARG A 377 -14.87 -18.93 -18.75
N VAL A 378 -14.13 -17.83 -18.88
CA VAL A 378 -14.60 -16.59 -19.52
C VAL A 378 -14.10 -16.52 -20.95
N GLU A 379 -14.93 -16.03 -21.87
CA GLU A 379 -14.59 -15.90 -23.29
C GLU A 379 -15.03 -14.55 -23.83
N HIS A 380 -14.08 -13.74 -24.32
CA HIS A 380 -14.36 -12.42 -24.86
C HIS A 380 -13.46 -12.12 -26.07
N SER A 381 -14.03 -11.52 -27.12
CA SER A 381 -13.35 -11.14 -28.37
C SER A 381 -12.45 -12.23 -28.99
N GLY A 382 -12.85 -13.50 -28.88
CA GLY A 382 -12.13 -14.66 -29.42
C GLY A 382 -11.00 -15.22 -28.53
N TYR A 383 -10.77 -14.62 -27.37
CA TYR A 383 -9.83 -15.09 -26.34
C TYR A 383 -10.60 -15.75 -25.19
N SER A 384 -9.91 -16.60 -24.43
CA SER A 384 -10.49 -17.30 -23.28
C SER A 384 -9.49 -17.40 -22.14
N LEU A 385 -9.96 -17.23 -20.90
CA LEU A 385 -9.19 -17.48 -19.68
C LEU A 385 -10.00 -18.35 -18.72
N ASN A 386 -9.30 -19.11 -17.89
CA ASN A 386 -9.91 -19.74 -16.74
C ASN A 386 -9.98 -18.72 -15.58
N MET A 387 -11.01 -18.81 -14.75
CA MET A 387 -11.15 -17.97 -13.56
C MET A 387 -11.46 -18.81 -12.34
N VAL A 388 -10.88 -18.46 -11.20
CA VAL A 388 -11.30 -18.94 -9.88
C VAL A 388 -11.74 -17.76 -9.02
N PHE A 389 -12.61 -18.01 -8.05
CA PHE A 389 -13.18 -16.96 -7.21
C PHE A 389 -12.91 -17.26 -5.73
N ARG A 390 -12.47 -16.22 -5.02
CA ARG A 390 -12.13 -16.22 -3.59
C ARG A 390 -13.33 -16.60 -2.74
N ASP A 391 -13.17 -17.55 -1.82
CA ASP A 391 -14.06 -17.61 -0.65
C ASP A 391 -13.69 -16.47 0.29
N HIS A 392 -14.47 -15.39 0.20
CA HIS A 392 -14.24 -14.15 0.93
C HIS A 392 -14.21 -14.40 2.44
N PHE A 393 -15.20 -15.16 2.93
CA PHE A 393 -15.40 -15.41 4.35
C PHE A 393 -14.23 -16.19 4.97
N LEU A 394 -13.82 -17.31 4.37
CA LEU A 394 -12.70 -18.12 4.85
C LEU A 394 -11.36 -17.39 4.75
N SER A 395 -11.16 -16.59 3.70
CA SER A 395 -9.97 -15.75 3.54
C SER A 395 -9.91 -14.67 4.64
N ASP A 396 -11.03 -14.00 4.92
CA ASP A 396 -11.14 -12.98 5.97
C ASP A 396 -10.99 -13.53 7.40
N LEU A 397 -11.33 -14.81 7.63
CA LEU A 397 -11.05 -15.45 8.92
C LEU A 397 -9.55 -15.44 9.23
N ILE A 398 -8.72 -15.80 8.25
CA ILE A 398 -7.24 -15.75 8.36
C ILE A 398 -6.76 -14.30 8.39
N GLY A 399 -7.23 -13.45 7.48
CA GLY A 399 -6.77 -12.06 7.35
C GLY A 399 -7.06 -11.20 8.59
N PHE A 400 -8.25 -11.32 9.19
CA PHE A 400 -8.76 -10.30 10.11
C PHE A 400 -9.36 -10.83 11.43
N ARG A 401 -9.56 -12.15 11.60
CA ARG A 401 -10.31 -12.69 12.76
C ARG A 401 -9.47 -13.56 13.68
N TYR A 402 -8.78 -14.55 13.12
CA TYR A 402 -8.03 -15.55 13.89
C TYR A 402 -6.76 -14.99 14.57
N SER A 403 -6.27 -13.82 14.20
CA SER A 403 -5.21 -13.10 14.92
C SER A 403 -5.56 -12.84 16.40
N SER A 404 -6.85 -12.73 16.71
CA SER A 404 -7.37 -12.54 18.07
C SER A 404 -7.68 -13.84 18.83
N TRP A 405 -7.47 -15.00 18.20
CA TRP A 405 -7.81 -16.33 18.75
C TRP A 405 -6.56 -17.06 19.23
N ASN A 406 -6.74 -18.12 20.02
CA ASN A 406 -5.69 -19.10 20.21
C ASN A 406 -5.47 -19.88 18.89
N ALA A 407 -4.21 -20.18 18.55
CA ALA A 407 -3.86 -20.80 17.28
C ALA A 407 -4.50 -22.19 17.07
N GLN A 408 -4.58 -23.02 18.12
CA GLN A 408 -5.24 -24.32 18.04
C GLN A 408 -6.75 -24.20 17.80
N ASP A 409 -7.43 -23.27 18.49
CA ASP A 409 -8.87 -23.02 18.29
C ASP A 409 -9.16 -22.50 16.87
N ALA A 410 -8.33 -21.58 16.36
CA ALA A 410 -8.45 -21.01 15.02
C ALA A 410 -8.25 -22.06 13.91
N VAL A 411 -7.20 -22.89 14.02
CA VAL A 411 -6.95 -23.98 13.06
C VAL A 411 -8.07 -25.04 13.15
N SER A 412 -8.55 -25.36 14.35
CA SER A 412 -9.66 -26.30 14.52
C SER A 412 -10.96 -25.80 13.89
N ASP A 413 -11.30 -24.51 14.01
CA ASP A 413 -12.49 -23.94 13.36
C ASP A 413 -12.32 -23.94 11.83
N PHE A 414 -11.14 -23.58 11.32
CA PHE A 414 -10.86 -23.56 9.88
C PHE A 414 -10.97 -24.95 9.25
N LEU A 415 -10.32 -25.96 9.83
CA LEU A 415 -10.40 -27.35 9.35
C LEU A 415 -11.82 -27.91 9.45
N HIS A 416 -12.55 -27.61 10.55
CA HIS A 416 -13.94 -28.02 10.70
C HIS A 416 -14.83 -27.46 9.58
N ARG A 417 -14.65 -26.18 9.20
CA ARG A 417 -15.37 -25.56 8.08
C ARG A 417 -15.08 -26.24 6.76
N LEU A 418 -13.81 -26.57 6.48
CA LEU A 418 -13.39 -27.23 5.24
C LEU A 418 -13.94 -28.67 5.15
N HIS A 419 -13.86 -29.44 6.23
CA HIS A 419 -14.53 -30.74 6.30
C HIS A 419 -16.04 -30.61 6.10
N ARG A 420 -16.67 -29.60 6.70
CA ARG A 420 -18.10 -29.36 6.54
C ARG A 420 -18.49 -28.96 5.12
N ILE A 421 -17.66 -28.16 4.43
CA ILE A 421 -17.81 -27.88 3.00
C ILE A 421 -17.78 -29.19 2.21
N ARG A 422 -16.78 -30.06 2.47
CA ARG A 422 -16.66 -31.39 1.84
C ARG A 422 -17.88 -32.31 2.09
N GLU A 423 -18.55 -32.19 3.22
CA GLU A 423 -19.78 -32.96 3.49
C GLU A 423 -20.99 -32.46 2.67
N VAL A 424 -21.02 -31.17 2.30
CA VAL A 424 -22.16 -30.54 1.62
C VAL A 424 -21.97 -30.54 0.10
N VAL A 425 -20.76 -30.23 -0.42
CA VAL A 425 -20.46 -30.49 -1.83
C VAL A 425 -20.37 -32.00 -2.05
N ASN A 426 -21.04 -32.53 -3.07
CA ASN A 426 -21.15 -33.98 -3.22
C ASN A 426 -19.80 -34.60 -3.66
N PRO A 427 -19.10 -35.40 -2.82
CA PRO A 427 -17.77 -35.93 -3.14
C PRO A 427 -17.75 -36.96 -4.27
N LEU A 428 -18.92 -37.29 -4.81
CA LEU A 428 -19.14 -38.19 -5.93
C LEU A 428 -19.44 -37.46 -7.26
N GLU A 429 -19.74 -36.15 -7.24
CA GLU A 429 -20.15 -35.39 -8.44
C GLU A 429 -19.07 -34.44 -8.99
N GLY A 430 -18.01 -34.13 -8.22
CA GLY A 430 -16.98 -33.21 -8.70
C GLY A 430 -15.65 -33.30 -7.96
N ALA A 431 -14.60 -32.80 -8.62
CA ALA A 431 -13.49 -32.18 -7.89
C ALA A 431 -13.96 -30.75 -7.57
N HIS A 432 -14.00 -30.39 -6.29
CA HIS A 432 -14.41 -29.06 -5.84
C HIS A 432 -13.20 -28.30 -5.30
N LEU A 433 -13.10 -27.02 -5.66
CA LEU A 433 -11.96 -26.15 -5.33
C LEU A 433 -12.40 -24.98 -4.46
N VAL A 434 -11.92 -24.94 -3.21
CA VAL A 434 -11.98 -23.74 -2.37
C VAL A 434 -10.75 -22.89 -2.67
N SER A 435 -10.95 -21.62 -3.07
CA SER A 435 -9.85 -20.68 -3.30
C SER A 435 -9.75 -19.70 -2.12
N ILE A 436 -8.66 -19.78 -1.38
CA ILE A 436 -8.35 -18.89 -0.24
C ILE A 436 -7.33 -17.87 -0.74
N ILE A 437 -7.74 -16.61 -0.86
CA ILE A 437 -6.95 -15.56 -1.53
C ILE A 437 -6.87 -14.33 -0.62
N LEU A 438 -5.66 -13.89 -0.29
CA LEU A 438 -5.40 -12.77 0.60
C LEU A 438 -3.95 -12.27 0.49
N ASP A 439 -3.70 -11.07 1.01
CA ASP A 439 -2.37 -10.49 1.07
C ASP A 439 -1.41 -11.37 1.88
N GLY A 440 -0.16 -11.42 1.44
CA GLY A 440 0.87 -12.25 2.03
C GLY A 440 1.43 -11.68 3.33
N GLU A 441 1.57 -10.36 3.47
CA GLU A 441 2.21 -9.75 4.64
C GLU A 441 1.26 -9.22 5.74
N ASN A 442 0.05 -8.79 5.38
CA ASN A 442 -0.78 -7.92 6.22
C ASN A 442 -1.28 -8.56 7.53
N ALA A 443 -1.55 -9.87 7.52
CA ALA A 443 -2.15 -10.54 8.68
C ALA A 443 -1.16 -10.70 9.85
N TRP A 444 0.10 -11.01 9.55
CA TRP A 444 0.96 -11.74 10.49
C TRP A 444 1.45 -10.94 11.69
N GLU A 445 1.64 -9.62 11.57
CA GLU A 445 2.08 -8.79 12.69
C GLU A 445 1.04 -8.70 13.84
N TYR A 446 -0.23 -9.02 13.55
CA TYR A 446 -1.32 -9.07 14.53
C TYR A 446 -1.42 -10.42 15.26
N TYR A 447 -0.87 -11.48 14.67
CA TYR A 447 -0.78 -12.78 15.35
C TYR A 447 0.40 -12.79 16.33
N PRO A 448 0.25 -13.44 17.50
CA PRO A 448 1.39 -13.86 18.30
C PRO A 448 2.43 -14.61 17.45
N ASN A 449 3.71 -14.38 17.72
CA ASN A 449 4.82 -15.05 17.04
C ASN A 449 4.77 -14.91 15.49
N ASN A 450 4.38 -13.74 14.95
CA ASN A 450 4.20 -13.47 13.51
C ASN A 450 3.37 -14.54 12.77
N GLY A 451 2.38 -15.14 13.43
CA GLY A 451 1.53 -16.20 12.87
C GLY A 451 2.20 -17.57 12.68
N THR A 452 3.46 -17.73 13.11
CA THR A 452 4.25 -18.97 13.02
C THR A 452 3.45 -20.16 13.59
N ASP A 453 2.93 -20.01 14.81
CA ASP A 453 2.20 -21.07 15.52
C ASP A 453 0.94 -21.51 14.75
N PHE A 454 0.21 -20.56 14.15
CA PHE A 454 -0.97 -20.84 13.33
C PHE A 454 -0.59 -21.55 12.03
N ARG A 455 0.45 -21.08 11.32
CA ARG A 455 0.88 -21.68 10.04
C ARG A 455 1.39 -23.11 10.22
N HIS A 456 2.25 -23.39 11.20
CA HIS A 456 2.73 -24.75 11.45
C HIS A 456 1.58 -25.70 11.80
N LEU A 457 0.67 -25.31 12.70
CA LEU A 457 -0.49 -26.14 13.06
C LEU A 457 -1.40 -26.40 11.84
N LEU A 458 -1.68 -25.37 11.05
CA LEU A 458 -2.50 -25.51 9.84
C LEU A 458 -1.86 -26.45 8.82
N PHE A 459 -0.57 -26.28 8.55
CA PHE A 459 0.15 -27.08 7.55
C PHE A 459 0.43 -28.51 8.04
N GLU A 460 0.66 -28.74 9.33
CA GLU A 460 0.74 -30.08 9.94
C GLU A 460 -0.55 -30.88 9.66
N HIS A 461 -1.72 -30.29 9.93
CA HIS A 461 -3.00 -30.97 9.71
C HIS A 461 -3.28 -31.16 8.21
N LEU A 462 -3.06 -30.13 7.37
CA LEU A 462 -3.29 -30.22 5.92
C LEU A 462 -2.30 -31.16 5.20
N ASN A 463 -1.12 -31.43 5.76
CA ASN A 463 -0.15 -32.35 5.19
C ASN A 463 -0.61 -33.83 5.27
N ASP A 464 -1.38 -34.16 6.31
CA ASP A 464 -1.73 -35.54 6.67
C ASP A 464 -3.23 -35.88 6.46
N ASP A 465 -4.07 -34.89 6.12
CA ASP A 465 -5.51 -35.06 5.93
C ASP A 465 -5.86 -35.81 4.61
N PRO A 466 -6.51 -36.99 4.66
CA PRO A 466 -6.93 -37.72 3.46
C PRO A 466 -8.22 -37.18 2.82
N ALA A 467 -8.95 -36.28 3.49
CA ALA A 467 -10.20 -35.68 3.03
C ALA A 467 -9.97 -34.35 2.30
N ILE A 468 -8.88 -33.65 2.60
CA ILE A 468 -8.55 -32.33 2.07
C ILE A 468 -7.22 -32.40 1.34
N GLN A 469 -7.12 -31.80 0.14
CA GLN A 469 -5.87 -31.78 -0.62
C GLN A 469 -5.54 -30.36 -1.07
N THR A 470 -4.42 -29.81 -0.57
CA THR A 470 -3.91 -28.53 -1.07
C THR A 470 -3.29 -28.67 -2.47
N VAL A 471 -3.54 -27.70 -3.35
CA VAL A 471 -3.12 -27.66 -4.75
C VAL A 471 -2.68 -26.26 -5.18
N THR A 472 -1.89 -26.20 -6.25
CA THR A 472 -1.69 -24.96 -7.02
C THR A 472 -2.79 -24.83 -8.07
N ILE A 473 -3.25 -23.61 -8.35
CA ILE A 473 -4.41 -23.40 -9.24
C ILE A 473 -4.12 -23.90 -10.65
N GLY A 474 -2.94 -23.60 -11.21
CA GLY A 474 -2.56 -24.06 -12.54
C GLY A 474 -2.41 -25.58 -12.62
N LYS A 475 -2.04 -26.26 -11.53
CA LYS A 475 -2.01 -27.74 -11.52
C LYS A 475 -3.42 -28.32 -11.43
N TYR A 476 -4.27 -27.77 -10.57
CA TYR A 476 -5.69 -28.14 -10.50
C TYR A 476 -6.39 -27.97 -11.85
N LEU A 477 -6.17 -26.84 -12.54
CA LEU A 477 -6.71 -26.60 -13.86
C LEU A 477 -6.13 -27.55 -14.93
N GLU A 478 -4.85 -27.93 -14.86
CA GLU A 478 -4.28 -28.94 -15.76
C GLU A 478 -4.94 -30.31 -15.58
N ASP A 479 -5.21 -30.72 -14.34
CA ASP A 479 -5.74 -32.06 -14.03
C ASP A 479 -7.27 -32.14 -14.24
N TYR A 480 -8.01 -31.05 -14.09
CA TYR A 480 -9.48 -31.04 -14.11
C TYR A 480 -10.14 -30.17 -15.19
N SER A 481 -9.40 -29.37 -15.98
CA SER A 481 -9.95 -28.62 -17.13
C SER A 481 -9.72 -29.37 -18.45
N PRO A 482 -10.74 -30.00 -19.05
CA PRO A 482 -10.60 -30.66 -20.34
C PRO A 482 -10.52 -29.63 -21.46
N ARG A 483 -9.70 -29.96 -22.46
CA ARG A 483 -9.62 -29.22 -23.71
C ARG A 483 -10.99 -29.17 -24.38
N ILE A 484 -11.44 -27.96 -24.70
CA ILE A 484 -12.64 -27.55 -25.46
C ILE A 484 -13.46 -28.72 -26.05
N LEU A 485 -14.65 -28.97 -25.49
CA LEU A 485 -15.73 -29.69 -26.18
C LEU A 485 -16.85 -28.71 -26.58
N PRO A 486 -17.40 -28.75 -27.82
CA PRO A 486 -18.22 -27.66 -28.35
C PRO A 486 -19.67 -27.60 -27.86
N THR A 487 -20.08 -28.43 -26.91
CA THR A 487 -21.48 -28.57 -26.48
C THR A 487 -21.57 -28.91 -24.99
N PRO A 488 -22.30 -28.14 -24.17
CA PRO A 488 -22.59 -28.55 -22.79
C PRO A 488 -23.55 -29.73 -22.79
N SER A 489 -23.10 -30.87 -22.28
CA SER A 489 -23.95 -31.97 -21.85
C SER A 489 -23.87 -32.06 -20.33
N PRO A 490 -24.99 -32.04 -19.58
CA PRO A 490 -25.00 -32.03 -18.11
C PRO A 490 -24.67 -33.41 -17.50
N SER A 491 -23.76 -34.17 -18.12
CA SER A 491 -23.44 -35.55 -17.75
C SER A 491 -22.00 -35.98 -18.08
N GLN A 492 -21.09 -35.03 -18.36
CA GLN A 492 -19.68 -35.32 -18.62
C GLN A 492 -18.78 -34.62 -17.61
N GLU A 493 -18.09 -35.41 -16.78
CA GLU A 493 -17.04 -34.93 -15.88
C GLU A 493 -16.00 -34.11 -16.67
N GLY A 494 -15.76 -32.88 -16.21
CA GLY A 494 -14.64 -32.04 -16.61
C GLY A 494 -15.02 -30.68 -17.19
N SER A 495 -16.02 -30.55 -18.06
CA SER A 495 -16.18 -29.29 -18.83
C SER A 495 -16.46 -28.08 -17.93
N LEU A 496 -15.51 -27.14 -17.86
CA LEU A 496 -15.64 -25.90 -17.08
C LEU A 496 -16.93 -25.15 -17.40
N GLN A 497 -17.60 -24.64 -16.37
CA GLN A 497 -18.77 -23.80 -16.56
C GLN A 497 -18.36 -22.50 -17.27
N ARG A 498 -19.00 -22.22 -18.41
CA ARG A 498 -18.79 -20.96 -19.12
C ARG A 498 -19.48 -19.84 -18.36
N LEU A 499 -18.72 -18.80 -18.02
CA LEU A 499 -19.26 -17.55 -17.48
C LEU A 499 -19.86 -16.75 -18.66
N PRO A 500 -21.16 -16.37 -18.62
CA PRO A 500 -21.85 -15.79 -19.79
C PRO A 500 -21.45 -14.34 -20.07
N LYS A 501 -21.07 -13.61 -19.01
CA LYS A 501 -20.55 -12.24 -18.97
C LYS A 501 -19.61 -12.17 -17.77
N LEU A 502 -18.55 -11.38 -17.84
CA LEU A 502 -17.78 -11.01 -16.64
C LEU A 502 -18.22 -9.62 -16.15
N PHE A 503 -18.60 -9.52 -14.88
CA PHE A 503 -18.90 -8.25 -14.26
C PHE A 503 -17.61 -7.45 -14.02
N ALA A 504 -17.67 -6.12 -14.17
CA ALA A 504 -16.53 -5.26 -13.94
C ALA A 504 -16.53 -4.82 -12.47
N GLY A 505 -15.62 -5.38 -11.67
CA GLY A 505 -15.53 -5.14 -10.23
C GLY A 505 -14.22 -5.63 -9.63
N SER A 506 -13.99 -5.30 -8.36
CA SER A 506 -12.82 -5.72 -7.57
C SER A 506 -13.21 -6.67 -6.43
N TRP A 507 -12.24 -7.14 -5.64
CA TRP A 507 -12.53 -7.88 -4.42
C TRP A 507 -13.11 -7.08 -3.26
N ILE A 508 -13.16 -5.75 -3.37
CA ILE A 508 -13.70 -4.85 -2.35
C ILE A 508 -15.04 -4.30 -2.84
N ASN A 509 -16.11 -4.64 -2.13
CA ASN A 509 -17.49 -4.25 -2.46
C ASN A 509 -17.94 -4.56 -3.89
N HIS A 510 -17.29 -5.51 -4.57
CA HIS A 510 -17.54 -5.87 -5.97
C HIS A 510 -17.60 -4.67 -6.94
N ASP A 511 -16.96 -3.54 -6.61
CA ASP A 511 -16.95 -2.31 -7.40
C ASP A 511 -15.53 -1.70 -7.46
N PHE A 512 -15.39 -0.49 -8.01
CA PHE A 512 -14.12 0.25 -8.06
C PHE A 512 -14.09 1.48 -7.15
N ARG A 513 -14.97 1.58 -6.14
CA ARG A 513 -15.20 2.82 -5.36
C ARG A 513 -13.99 3.37 -4.61
N VAL A 514 -13.01 2.52 -4.35
CA VAL A 514 -11.78 2.85 -3.63
C VAL A 514 -10.80 3.60 -4.53
N TRP A 515 -10.92 3.46 -5.86
CA TRP A 515 -9.99 4.04 -6.83
C TRP A 515 -10.63 5.03 -7.79
N ILE A 516 -11.96 5.20 -7.75
CA ILE A 516 -12.69 6.20 -8.55
C ILE A 516 -14.06 6.54 -7.94
N GLY A 517 -14.41 7.82 -7.96
CA GLY A 517 -15.73 8.31 -7.53
C GLY A 517 -15.70 9.51 -6.59
N SER A 518 -14.68 9.64 -5.74
CA SER A 518 -14.53 10.77 -4.83
C SER A 518 -13.95 12.00 -5.56
N GLU A 519 -14.07 13.18 -4.94
CA GLU A 519 -13.47 14.42 -5.46
C GLU A 519 -11.94 14.30 -5.56
N GLU A 520 -11.31 13.57 -4.63
CA GLU A 520 -9.86 13.39 -4.56
C GLU A 520 -9.38 12.36 -5.60
N ASP A 521 -10.08 11.22 -5.73
CA ASP A 521 -9.76 10.16 -6.71
C ASP A 521 -9.82 10.71 -8.15
N ASN A 522 -10.89 11.44 -8.45
CA ASN A 522 -11.15 12.00 -9.77
C ASN A 522 -10.17 13.13 -10.10
N LEU A 523 -9.69 13.86 -9.08
CA LEU A 523 -8.64 14.88 -9.25
C LEU A 523 -7.28 14.23 -9.54
N ALA A 524 -6.96 13.11 -8.89
CA ALA A 524 -5.75 12.34 -9.19
C ALA A 524 -5.78 11.75 -10.62
N TRP A 525 -6.91 11.21 -11.08
CA TRP A 525 -7.10 10.80 -12.48
C TRP A 525 -6.97 11.96 -13.47
N ASP A 526 -7.55 13.13 -13.16
CA ASP A 526 -7.39 14.34 -13.97
C ASP A 526 -5.92 14.76 -14.07
N TYR A 527 -5.12 14.64 -12.99
CA TYR A 527 -3.69 15.00 -12.98
C TYR A 527 -2.83 13.99 -13.74
N LEU A 528 -3.07 12.68 -13.58
CA LEU A 528 -2.39 11.64 -14.37
C LEU A 528 -2.67 11.82 -15.87
N SER A 529 -3.92 12.08 -16.25
CA SER A 529 -4.30 12.36 -17.65
C SER A 529 -3.49 13.53 -18.22
N GLN A 530 -3.38 14.64 -17.48
CA GLN A 530 -2.63 15.83 -17.92
C GLN A 530 -1.13 15.56 -18.07
N ALA A 531 -0.51 14.79 -17.16
CA ALA A 531 0.91 14.44 -17.26
C ALA A 531 1.19 13.50 -18.43
N ARG A 532 0.29 12.53 -18.69
CA ARG A 532 0.37 11.63 -19.84
C ARG A 532 0.23 12.37 -21.16
N ASP A 533 -0.75 13.27 -21.27
CA ASP A 533 -0.97 14.09 -22.46
C ASP A 533 0.22 15.02 -22.74
N ALA A 534 0.84 15.58 -21.70
CA ALA A 534 2.06 16.38 -21.83
C ALA A 534 3.23 15.54 -22.36
N LEU A 535 3.46 14.34 -21.80
CA LEU A 535 4.50 13.42 -22.27
C LEU A 535 4.27 12.98 -23.74
N VAL A 536 3.03 12.68 -24.13
CA VAL A 536 2.68 12.31 -25.50
C VAL A 536 2.91 13.47 -26.48
N GLN A 537 2.62 14.71 -26.07
CA GLN A 537 2.89 15.91 -26.87
C GLN A 537 4.39 16.23 -26.98
N ALA A 538 5.14 16.05 -25.90
CA ALA A 538 6.57 16.31 -25.85
C ALA A 538 7.42 15.25 -26.58
N ASN A 539 6.88 14.05 -26.81
CA ASN A 539 7.53 12.92 -27.51
C ASN A 539 7.70 13.17 -29.03
N THR A 540 8.47 14.21 -29.34
CA THR A 540 8.97 14.61 -30.66
C THR A 540 10.48 14.35 -30.71
N ASN A 541 11.09 14.43 -31.90
CA ASN A 541 12.48 14.00 -32.15
C ASN A 541 13.59 14.84 -31.45
N GLU A 542 13.26 15.69 -30.48
CA GLU A 542 14.19 16.63 -29.82
C GLU A 542 14.59 16.23 -28.39
N ILE A 543 13.88 15.29 -27.74
CA ILE A 543 14.18 14.81 -26.37
C ILE A 543 15.00 13.52 -26.43
N ASP A 544 15.92 13.31 -25.47
CA ASP A 544 16.71 12.10 -25.39
C ASP A 544 15.86 10.85 -25.09
N SER A 545 16.24 9.73 -25.70
CA SER A 545 15.52 8.45 -25.59
C SER A 545 15.53 7.85 -24.18
N GLU A 546 16.56 8.11 -23.36
CA GLU A 546 16.60 7.65 -21.97
C GLU A 546 15.70 8.51 -21.07
N GLN A 547 15.63 9.82 -21.34
CA GLN A 547 14.70 10.73 -20.65
C GLN A 547 13.24 10.38 -20.91
N ILE A 548 12.86 10.17 -22.18
CA ILE A 548 11.51 9.72 -22.56
C ILE A 548 11.17 8.38 -21.89
N HIS A 549 12.11 7.42 -21.85
CA HIS A 549 11.87 6.13 -21.20
C HIS A 549 11.64 6.28 -19.67
N LYS A 550 12.39 7.15 -19.00
CA LYS A 550 12.17 7.47 -17.57
C LYS A 550 10.82 8.17 -17.33
N ALA A 551 10.41 9.06 -18.23
CA ALA A 551 9.13 9.74 -18.13
C ALA A 551 7.94 8.78 -18.30
N TRP A 552 8.03 7.82 -19.25
CA TRP A 552 7.05 6.73 -19.37
C TRP A 552 7.02 5.81 -18.14
N LYS A 553 8.20 5.47 -17.57
CA LYS A 553 8.24 4.77 -16.28
C LYS A 553 7.53 5.56 -15.17
N GLY A 554 7.64 6.88 -15.16
CA GLY A 554 6.87 7.76 -14.27
C GLY A 554 5.35 7.61 -14.43
N ILE A 555 4.83 7.57 -15.67
CA ILE A 555 3.41 7.29 -15.93
C ILE A 555 3.01 5.93 -15.37
N TYR A 556 3.74 4.86 -15.71
CA TYR A 556 3.43 3.51 -15.25
C TYR A 556 3.47 3.36 -13.73
N ILE A 557 4.36 4.10 -13.04
CA ILE A 557 4.36 4.17 -11.57
C ILE A 557 3.09 4.87 -11.07
N CYS A 558 2.73 6.02 -11.64
CA CYS A 558 1.55 6.80 -11.25
C CYS A 558 0.21 6.10 -11.57
N GLU A 559 0.19 5.08 -12.43
CA GLU A 559 -0.99 4.24 -12.69
C GLU A 559 -1.30 3.22 -11.57
N GLY A 560 -0.37 2.99 -10.64
CA GLY A 560 -0.53 2.02 -9.55
C GLY A 560 -1.69 2.32 -8.60
N SER A 561 -2.39 1.27 -8.14
CA SER A 561 -3.59 1.42 -7.29
C SER A 561 -3.31 2.06 -5.92
N ASP A 562 -2.07 1.92 -5.43
CA ASP A 562 -1.63 2.32 -4.10
C ASP A 562 -1.84 3.81 -3.81
N TRP A 563 -1.76 4.68 -4.82
CA TRP A 563 -1.93 6.13 -4.63
C TRP A 563 -3.37 6.48 -4.22
N TRP A 564 -4.35 5.85 -4.89
CA TRP A 564 -5.76 6.07 -4.64
C TRP A 564 -6.27 5.44 -3.35
N TRP A 565 -5.63 4.38 -2.87
CA TRP A 565 -6.01 3.71 -1.61
C TRP A 565 -6.03 4.66 -0.39
N TRP A 566 -5.27 5.76 -0.45
CA TRP A 566 -5.18 6.80 0.60
C TRP A 566 -6.00 8.06 0.29
N TYR A 567 -6.67 8.13 -0.86
CA TYR A 567 -7.57 9.22 -1.25
C TYR A 567 -9.02 8.93 -0.83
N GLY A 568 -9.80 10.00 -0.66
CA GLY A 568 -11.16 9.92 -0.17
C GLY A 568 -11.28 9.74 1.36
N GLY A 569 -12.51 9.48 1.81
CA GLY A 569 -12.86 9.41 3.24
C GLY A 569 -12.89 7.99 3.83
N ASP A 570 -12.72 6.96 3.01
CA ASP A 570 -12.99 5.56 3.40
C ASP A 570 -11.78 4.89 4.10
N ARG A 571 -10.55 5.42 3.93
CA ARG A 571 -9.29 4.84 4.47
C ARG A 571 -8.30 5.92 4.93
N SER A 572 -7.35 5.54 5.79
CA SER A 572 -6.27 6.42 6.28
C SER A 572 -5.14 5.63 6.96
N SER A 573 -3.91 6.14 6.86
CA SER A 573 -2.69 5.66 7.52
C SER A 573 -1.92 6.83 8.16
N PRO A 574 -0.90 6.55 9.00
CA PRO A 574 0.05 7.56 9.45
C PRO A 574 0.85 8.24 8.32
N ASN A 575 0.89 7.63 7.12
CA ASN A 575 1.74 8.02 6.00
C ASN A 575 0.96 8.60 4.79
N ASP A 576 -0.32 8.93 4.92
CA ASP A 576 -1.14 9.41 3.79
C ASP A 576 -0.57 10.67 3.11
N ALA A 577 0.09 11.53 3.89
CA ALA A 577 0.73 12.75 3.37
C ALA A 577 2.03 12.46 2.60
N GLU A 578 2.72 11.38 2.96
CA GLU A 578 3.89 10.86 2.26
C GLU A 578 3.46 10.22 0.93
N PHE A 579 2.40 9.39 0.90
CA PHE A 579 1.86 8.82 -0.35
C PHE A 579 1.34 9.88 -1.33
N ASP A 580 0.58 10.88 -0.86
CA ASP A 580 0.14 12.01 -1.70
C ASP A 580 1.33 12.82 -2.25
N ALA A 581 2.39 13.00 -1.45
CA ALA A 581 3.61 13.65 -1.91
C ALA A 581 4.35 12.82 -2.97
N MET A 582 4.47 11.51 -2.79
CA MET A 582 5.08 10.62 -3.79
C MET A 582 4.36 10.68 -5.13
N PHE A 583 3.03 10.52 -5.14
CA PHE A 583 2.23 10.56 -6.38
C PHE A 583 2.46 11.87 -7.15
N ARG A 584 2.33 13.01 -6.47
CA ARG A 584 2.53 14.34 -7.08
C ARG A 584 3.99 14.61 -7.46
N ASN A 585 4.96 14.10 -6.71
CA ASN A 585 6.39 14.21 -7.07
C ASN A 585 6.71 13.37 -8.31
N ASN A 586 6.18 12.15 -8.41
CA ASN A 586 6.33 11.32 -9.60
C ASN A 586 5.73 12.03 -10.83
N LEU A 587 4.51 12.58 -10.74
CA LEU A 587 3.93 13.40 -11.80
C LEU A 587 4.81 14.63 -12.13
N SER A 588 5.33 15.33 -11.11
CA SER A 588 6.21 16.50 -11.32
C SER A 588 7.50 16.12 -12.06
N SER A 589 8.10 14.98 -11.72
CA SER A 589 9.32 14.47 -12.37
C SER A 589 9.12 14.20 -13.87
N ILE A 590 7.90 13.89 -14.32
CA ILE A 590 7.58 13.69 -15.74
C ILE A 590 7.71 15.02 -16.48
N TYR A 591 7.18 16.12 -15.93
CA TYR A 591 7.35 17.47 -16.49
C TYR A 591 8.82 17.91 -16.49
N GLU A 592 9.57 17.63 -15.42
CA GLU A 592 11.02 17.91 -15.37
C GLU A 592 11.80 17.14 -16.45
N LEU A 593 11.47 15.85 -16.66
CA LEU A 593 12.15 14.98 -17.63
C LEU A 593 11.88 15.37 -19.09
N ILE A 594 10.72 15.96 -19.39
CA ILE A 594 10.38 16.46 -20.73
C ILE A 594 10.73 17.95 -20.93
N GLY A 595 11.20 18.64 -19.89
CA GLY A 595 11.61 20.05 -19.94
C GLY A 595 10.47 21.08 -19.91
N GLU A 596 9.29 20.68 -19.45
CA GLU A 596 8.09 21.53 -19.31
C GLU A 596 8.00 22.18 -17.92
N GLU A 597 7.25 23.28 -17.78
CA GLU A 597 6.99 23.87 -16.45
C GLU A 597 6.01 22.99 -15.66
N ILE A 598 6.42 22.52 -14.48
CA ILE A 598 5.59 21.71 -13.57
C ILE A 598 4.29 22.48 -13.22
N PRO A 599 3.10 21.93 -13.53
CA PRO A 599 1.83 22.57 -13.23
C PRO A 599 1.64 22.87 -11.74
N VAL A 600 1.14 24.08 -11.45
CA VAL A 600 1.07 24.63 -10.09
C VAL A 600 0.27 23.75 -9.12
N HIS A 601 -0.72 23.03 -9.65
CA HIS A 601 -1.60 22.17 -8.88
C HIS A 601 -0.88 20.95 -8.29
N LEU A 602 0.23 20.47 -8.88
CA LEU A 602 1.02 19.36 -8.33
C LEU A 602 1.78 19.74 -7.05
N TYR A 603 1.93 21.04 -6.75
CA TYR A 603 2.45 21.49 -5.45
C TYR A 603 1.39 21.52 -4.34
N MET A 604 0.12 21.33 -4.67
CA MET A 604 -0.98 21.27 -3.71
C MET A 604 -1.30 19.81 -3.39
N PRO A 605 -1.42 19.41 -2.10
CA PRO A 605 -1.95 18.11 -1.74
C PRO A 605 -3.33 17.86 -2.39
N ILE A 606 -3.53 16.69 -3.00
CA ILE A 606 -4.82 16.30 -3.58
C ILE A 606 -5.82 16.11 -2.45
N ARG A 607 -5.39 15.35 -1.43
CA ARG A 607 -6.12 15.24 -0.18
C ARG A 607 -6.16 16.60 0.49
N LYS A 608 -7.37 17.08 0.83
CA LYS A 608 -7.56 18.43 1.42
C LYS A 608 -6.88 18.54 2.78
N ALA A 609 -5.62 18.96 2.76
CA ALA A 609 -4.90 19.32 3.97
C ALA A 609 -5.68 20.40 4.73
N ALA A 610 -5.94 20.17 6.01
CA ALA A 610 -6.46 21.23 6.87
C ALA A 610 -5.53 22.45 6.76
N ALA A 611 -6.10 23.65 6.57
CA ALA A 611 -5.34 24.88 6.56
C ALA A 611 -4.46 24.94 7.82
N VAL A 612 -3.15 25.12 7.65
CA VAL A 612 -2.24 24.96 8.79
C VAL A 612 -2.48 26.12 9.75
N GLY A 613 -2.77 25.79 11.01
CA GLY A 613 -3.03 26.76 12.05
C GLY A 613 -1.89 27.78 12.14
N LEU A 614 -2.26 29.06 12.07
CA LEU A 614 -1.33 30.18 12.18
C LEU A 614 -0.57 30.10 13.52
N SER A 615 0.75 30.30 13.52
CA SER A 615 1.53 30.33 14.76
C SER A 615 1.17 31.56 15.60
N LEU A 616 0.82 32.66 14.94
CA LEU A 616 0.09 33.79 15.51
C LEU A 616 -0.76 34.44 14.42
N ALA A 617 -2.03 34.75 14.70
CA ALA A 617 -2.87 35.56 13.82
C ALA A 617 -2.56 37.06 14.00
N PRO A 618 -2.72 37.89 12.94
CA PRO A 618 -2.54 39.34 13.05
C PRO A 618 -3.52 39.93 14.08
N LYS A 619 -3.03 40.94 14.82
CA LYS A 619 -3.77 41.59 15.92
C LYS A 619 -4.28 42.99 15.58
N SER A 620 -3.81 43.56 14.48
CA SER A 620 -4.19 44.89 13.99
C SER A 620 -3.71 45.03 12.55
N LEU A 621 -4.10 46.13 11.89
CA LEU A 621 -3.43 46.58 10.68
C LEU A 621 -1.97 46.96 10.99
N ILE A 622 -1.09 46.81 9.99
CA ILE A 622 0.32 47.22 10.03
C ILE A 622 0.69 48.03 8.79
N SER A 623 1.71 48.86 8.90
CA SER A 623 2.33 49.55 7.76
C SER A 623 3.84 49.66 8.01
N PRO A 624 4.60 48.57 7.78
CA PRO A 624 6.05 48.54 7.99
C PRO A 624 6.79 49.29 6.88
N ASP A 625 7.92 49.91 7.24
CA ASP A 625 8.88 50.44 6.26
C ASP A 625 9.65 49.28 5.61
N ILE A 626 9.67 49.21 4.28
CA ILE A 626 10.28 48.11 3.53
C ILE A 626 11.76 48.45 3.26
N ASP A 627 12.63 48.12 4.21
CA ASP A 627 14.06 48.45 4.17
C ASP A 627 15.00 47.22 4.25
N GLY A 628 14.45 46.03 4.53
CA GLY A 628 15.18 44.77 4.60
C GLY A 628 15.83 44.51 5.96
N PHE A 629 15.50 45.32 6.98
CA PHE A 629 15.95 45.19 8.36
C PHE A 629 14.76 45.10 9.32
N ASP A 630 15.00 44.43 10.44
CA ASP A 630 14.11 44.52 11.61
C ASP A 630 14.43 45.84 12.32
N SER A 631 14.10 46.96 11.67
CA SER A 631 14.63 48.30 11.97
C SER A 631 14.04 48.88 13.26
N ASN A 632 12.75 48.62 13.49
CA ASN A 632 12.01 49.02 14.68
C ASN A 632 11.09 47.88 15.16
N TYR A 633 11.25 47.49 16.42
CA TYR A 633 10.51 46.40 17.07
C TYR A 633 8.98 46.45 16.89
N TYR A 634 8.40 47.64 16.70
CA TYR A 634 6.95 47.81 16.55
C TYR A 634 6.39 47.50 15.15
N GLU A 635 7.21 47.52 14.09
CA GLU A 635 6.76 47.41 12.68
C GLU A 635 6.00 46.12 12.39
N TRP A 636 6.53 45.00 12.87
CA TRP A 636 5.96 43.65 12.68
C TRP A 636 5.32 43.08 13.97
N LEU A 637 5.21 43.87 15.05
CA LEU A 637 4.74 43.40 16.36
C LEU A 637 3.29 42.89 16.37
N LEU A 638 2.44 43.50 15.55
CA LEU A 638 1.01 43.17 15.44
C LEU A 638 0.71 42.27 14.22
N ALA A 639 1.74 41.89 13.45
CA ALA A 639 1.63 41.01 12.30
C ALA A 639 1.25 39.58 12.72
N GLY A 640 0.65 38.85 11.78
CA GLY A 640 0.58 37.40 11.87
C GLY A 640 1.91 36.79 11.46
N TYR A 641 2.17 35.56 11.90
CA TYR A 641 3.27 34.79 11.35
C TYR A 641 3.03 33.28 11.41
N TYR A 642 3.71 32.62 10.49
CA TYR A 642 3.87 31.18 10.43
C TYR A 642 5.32 30.83 10.77
N ASP A 643 5.53 30.00 11.80
CA ASP A 643 6.86 29.53 12.20
C ASP A 643 7.18 28.22 11.48
N ALA A 644 7.99 28.30 10.43
CA ALA A 644 8.33 27.14 9.60
C ALA A 644 9.07 26.05 10.42
N SER A 645 9.80 26.44 11.46
CA SER A 645 10.51 25.50 12.35
C SER A 645 9.59 24.53 13.11
N LYS A 646 8.31 24.92 13.30
CA LYS A 646 7.31 24.11 14.01
C LYS A 646 6.59 23.10 13.14
N SER A 647 6.65 23.24 11.82
CA SER A 647 5.69 22.62 10.90
C SER A 647 6.25 21.50 10.02
N GLY A 648 7.46 21.03 10.33
CA GLY A 648 8.08 19.91 9.62
C GLY A 648 7.38 18.59 9.93
N GLY A 649 6.69 18.03 8.93
CA GLY A 649 6.31 16.61 8.92
C GLY A 649 7.54 15.69 8.90
N THR A 650 7.30 14.39 8.75
CA THR A 650 8.30 13.34 8.93
C THR A 650 9.44 13.32 7.91
N MET A 651 9.37 14.14 6.85
CA MET A 651 10.35 14.17 5.77
C MET A 651 10.74 15.62 5.40
N HIS A 652 12.06 15.81 5.34
CA HIS A 652 12.87 16.82 4.62
C HIS A 652 13.80 17.71 5.46
N ARG A 653 15.04 17.78 4.93
CA ARG A 653 16.23 18.63 5.16
C ARG A 653 16.56 19.14 6.57
N SER A 654 17.84 19.00 6.91
CA SER A 654 18.49 19.60 8.08
C SER A 654 18.49 21.13 7.98
N GLU A 655 17.86 21.79 8.96
CA GLU A 655 17.67 23.26 9.04
C GLU A 655 16.94 23.88 7.84
N ASN A 656 15.67 24.25 8.05
CA ASN A 656 14.95 25.10 7.09
C ASN A 656 15.72 26.42 6.85
N ILE A 657 15.86 26.78 5.58
CA ILE A 657 16.40 28.05 5.11
C ILE A 657 15.39 29.17 5.44
N ILE A 658 14.09 28.94 5.25
CA ILE A 658 13.01 29.84 5.67
C ILE A 658 12.64 29.51 7.12
N ARG A 659 12.87 30.45 8.03
CA ARG A 659 12.58 30.28 9.45
C ARG A 659 11.16 30.71 9.80
N ARG A 660 10.72 31.86 9.28
CA ARG A 660 9.38 32.43 9.51
C ARG A 660 8.86 33.15 8.29
N VAL A 661 7.56 33.04 8.08
CA VAL A 661 6.81 33.87 7.12
C VAL A 661 5.87 34.75 7.94
N TYR A 662 6.25 36.01 8.08
CA TYR A 662 5.42 37.07 8.65
C TYR A 662 4.50 37.64 7.55
N TYR A 663 3.29 38.01 7.94
CA TYR A 663 2.33 38.65 7.05
C TYR A 663 1.43 39.61 7.82
N GLY A 664 0.98 40.66 7.15
CA GLY A 664 0.01 41.60 7.70
C GLY A 664 -0.55 42.51 6.62
N PHE A 665 -1.46 43.39 7.01
CA PHE A 665 -2.28 44.15 6.07
C PHE A 665 -2.40 45.60 6.53
N ASP A 666 -2.45 46.53 5.58
CA ASP A 666 -3.32 47.70 5.70
C ASP A 666 -4.59 47.48 4.85
N LEU A 667 -5.46 48.48 4.71
CA LEU A 667 -6.70 48.37 3.92
C LEU A 667 -6.50 48.21 2.40
N LYS A 668 -5.26 48.25 1.90
CA LYS A 668 -4.91 48.27 0.47
C LYS A 668 -3.75 47.35 0.10
N THR A 669 -2.97 46.90 1.07
CA THR A 669 -1.63 46.35 0.88
C THR A 669 -1.47 45.09 1.74
N LEU A 670 -1.06 43.99 1.12
CA LEU A 670 -0.48 42.83 1.78
C LEU A 670 1.02 43.08 1.98
N TYR A 671 1.46 42.99 3.23
CA TYR A 671 2.86 43.02 3.61
C TYR A 671 3.33 41.60 3.94
N LEU A 672 4.46 41.19 3.37
CA LEU A 672 5.11 39.90 3.63
C LEU A 672 6.56 40.13 4.08
N ARG A 673 7.00 39.36 5.08
CA ARG A 673 8.39 39.31 5.53
C ARG A 673 8.83 37.86 5.70
N LEU A 674 10.01 37.54 5.20
CA LEU A 674 10.65 36.23 5.42
C LEU A 674 11.94 36.40 6.21
N ASP A 675 11.99 35.76 7.37
CA ASP A 675 13.22 35.56 8.12
C ASP A 675 13.90 34.30 7.56
N THR A 676 15.16 34.39 7.13
CA THR A 676 15.93 33.25 6.60
C THR A 676 17.24 33.05 7.35
N ASN A 677 17.80 31.84 7.23
CA ASN A 677 19.15 31.52 7.74
C ASN A 677 20.28 31.88 6.75
N LEU A 678 19.97 32.52 5.61
CA LEU A 678 20.95 32.89 4.58
C LEU A 678 21.75 34.14 4.96
N SER A 679 23.03 34.13 4.59
CA SER A 679 23.85 35.35 4.59
C SER A 679 23.71 36.07 3.24
N MET A 680 22.81 37.05 3.16
CA MET A 680 22.55 37.83 1.93
C MET A 680 23.73 38.68 1.45
N LYS A 681 24.85 38.72 2.21
CA LYS A 681 26.10 39.39 1.81
C LYS A 681 27.11 38.44 1.13
N SER A 682 26.72 37.19 0.89
CA SER A 682 27.56 36.19 0.21
C SER A 682 27.26 36.11 -1.28
N ASN A 683 28.25 35.80 -2.12
CA ASN A 683 28.04 35.60 -3.56
C ASN A 683 27.12 34.41 -3.89
N ASN A 684 26.82 33.55 -2.91
CA ASN A 684 26.01 32.35 -3.11
C ASN A 684 24.52 32.62 -3.26
N VAL A 685 24.02 33.82 -2.86
CA VAL A 685 22.60 34.16 -3.05
C VAL A 685 22.28 34.72 -4.44
N ALA A 686 23.28 34.89 -5.31
CA ALA A 686 23.12 35.60 -6.58
C ALA A 686 22.15 34.94 -7.57
N ASN A 687 21.96 33.62 -7.47
CA ASN A 687 21.08 32.81 -8.33
C ASN A 687 19.76 32.43 -7.65
N LEU A 688 19.46 32.98 -6.46
CA LEU A 688 18.27 32.65 -5.70
C LEU A 688 17.07 33.50 -6.11
N GLU A 689 15.91 32.86 -6.13
CA GLU A 689 14.61 33.50 -6.28
C GLU A 689 13.65 32.97 -5.21
N LEU A 690 12.81 33.85 -4.67
CA LEU A 690 11.67 33.51 -3.82
C LEU A 690 10.40 33.63 -4.65
N GLU A 691 9.61 32.57 -4.74
CA GLU A 691 8.24 32.61 -5.28
C GLU A 691 7.25 32.65 -4.11
N VAL A 692 6.32 33.61 -4.09
CA VAL A 692 5.11 33.55 -3.26
C VAL A 692 3.96 33.14 -4.16
N ILE A 693 3.37 31.97 -3.92
CA ILE A 693 2.24 31.45 -4.69
C ILE A 693 0.97 31.60 -3.87
N ILE A 694 0.10 32.52 -4.29
CA ILE A 694 -1.25 32.74 -3.76
C ILE A 694 -2.20 31.87 -4.59
N LEU A 695 -2.97 31.02 -3.91
CA LEU A 695 -3.86 30.03 -4.51
C LEU A 695 -5.32 30.48 -4.48
N ARG A 696 -5.70 31.24 -3.44
CA ARG A 696 -7.03 31.86 -3.29
C ARG A 696 -6.90 33.33 -2.91
N PRO A 697 -7.85 34.19 -3.32
CA PRO A 697 -9.01 33.92 -4.19
C PRO A 697 -8.65 33.69 -5.66
N TYR A 698 -7.49 34.17 -6.13
CA TYR A 698 -7.02 34.01 -7.52
C TYR A 698 -5.58 33.52 -7.57
N LEU A 699 -5.30 32.58 -8.48
CA LEU A 699 -3.98 31.97 -8.65
C LEU A 699 -2.95 32.99 -9.18
N THR A 700 -2.08 33.44 -8.30
CA THR A 700 -1.12 34.55 -8.51
C THR A 700 0.25 34.18 -7.95
N LYS A 701 1.31 34.42 -8.71
CA LYS A 701 2.71 34.20 -8.30
C LYS A 701 3.43 35.54 -8.19
N ILE A 702 4.19 35.72 -7.12
CA ILE A 702 5.10 36.86 -6.97
C ILE A 702 6.53 36.31 -6.93
N THR A 703 7.31 36.53 -7.98
CA THR A 703 8.71 36.09 -8.07
C THR A 703 9.64 37.22 -7.63
N VAL A 704 10.55 36.91 -6.73
CA VAL A 704 11.46 37.83 -6.03
C VAL A 704 12.91 37.38 -6.29
N PRO A 705 13.60 37.92 -7.30
CA PRO A 705 15.01 37.61 -7.55
C PRO A 705 15.92 38.32 -6.53
N PHE A 706 16.86 37.59 -5.92
CA PHE A 706 17.69 38.12 -4.81
C PHE A 706 18.74 39.17 -5.26
N THR A 707 18.91 39.34 -6.58
CA THR A 707 19.79 40.33 -7.21
C THR A 707 19.04 41.46 -7.92
N GLY A 708 17.70 41.46 -7.86
CA GLY A 708 16.85 42.49 -8.48
C GLY A 708 16.36 43.55 -7.50
N ASP A 709 15.87 44.66 -8.06
CA ASP A 709 15.24 45.79 -7.37
C ASP A 709 13.70 45.77 -7.47
N ALA A 710 13.13 44.73 -8.08
CA ALA A 710 11.69 44.56 -8.24
C ALA A 710 11.26 43.09 -8.19
N ALA A 711 10.12 42.86 -7.54
CA ALA A 711 9.37 41.62 -7.64
C ALA A 711 8.50 41.62 -8.91
N ILE A 712 8.20 40.43 -9.45
CA ILE A 712 7.39 40.23 -10.64
C ILE A 712 6.10 39.52 -10.24
N ILE A 713 4.95 40.17 -10.43
CA ILE A 713 3.64 39.53 -10.30
C ILE A 713 3.29 38.87 -11.64
N SER A 714 3.01 37.58 -11.58
CA SER A 714 2.44 36.80 -12.66
C SER A 714 1.07 36.23 -12.24
N VAL A 715 0.14 36.16 -13.19
CA VAL A 715 -1.17 35.53 -12.98
C VAL A 715 -1.24 34.27 -13.83
N ALA A 716 -1.80 33.20 -13.28
CA ALA A 716 -2.00 31.97 -14.03
C ALA A 716 -3.19 32.13 -15.00
N ASP A 717 -3.03 31.66 -16.23
CA ASP A 717 -4.15 31.52 -17.16
C ASP A 717 -5.04 30.29 -16.83
N LYS A 718 -6.06 30.05 -17.64
CA LYS A 718 -6.99 28.91 -17.45
C LYS A 718 -6.31 27.53 -17.54
N ASN A 719 -5.12 27.47 -18.13
CA ASN A 719 -4.32 26.27 -18.33
C ASN A 719 -3.11 26.27 -17.37
N THR A 720 -3.13 27.12 -16.33
CA THR A 720 -2.09 27.28 -15.29
C THR A 720 -0.72 27.83 -15.74
N HIS A 721 -0.59 28.39 -16.95
CA HIS A 721 0.65 29.05 -17.38
C HIS A 721 0.77 30.44 -16.76
N TRP A 722 1.97 30.80 -16.31
CA TRP A 722 2.24 32.12 -15.72
C TRP A 722 2.43 33.20 -16.79
N GLN A 723 1.66 34.28 -16.68
CA GLN A 723 1.84 35.48 -17.50
C GLN A 723 2.25 36.66 -16.60
N GLU A 724 3.41 37.27 -16.87
CA GLU A 724 3.85 38.49 -16.17
C GLU A 724 2.80 39.61 -16.40
N VAL A 725 2.29 40.18 -15.30
CA VAL A 725 1.29 41.27 -15.35
C VAL A 725 1.82 42.57 -14.75
N LYS A 726 2.76 42.54 -13.80
CA LYS A 726 3.27 43.75 -13.14
C LYS A 726 4.64 43.55 -12.52
N LYS A 727 5.44 44.62 -12.44
CA LYS A 727 6.64 44.71 -11.59
C LYS A 727 6.37 45.61 -10.39
N VAL A 728 6.86 45.21 -9.22
CA VAL A 728 6.68 45.87 -7.92
C VAL A 728 8.04 46.18 -7.33
N SER A 729 8.37 47.47 -7.20
CA SER A 729 9.64 47.95 -6.62
C SER A 729 9.60 48.14 -5.10
N ALA A 730 8.48 47.81 -4.44
CA ALA A 730 8.34 47.87 -2.98
C ALA A 730 8.85 46.57 -2.34
N ILE A 731 10.14 46.34 -2.51
CA ILE A 731 10.87 45.16 -2.05
C ILE A 731 12.20 45.58 -1.42
N ALA A 732 12.60 44.91 -0.35
CA ALA A 732 13.94 45.02 0.21
C ALA A 732 14.50 43.66 0.64
N ILE A 733 15.80 43.45 0.38
CA ILE A 733 16.51 42.20 0.70
C ILE A 733 17.81 42.59 1.41
N ASN A 734 17.90 42.35 2.72
CA ASN A 734 19.14 42.61 3.47
C ASN A 734 19.38 41.59 4.60
N LYS A 735 18.91 41.88 5.82
CA LYS A 735 18.92 40.89 6.92
C LYS A 735 17.69 39.98 6.84
N ILE A 736 16.59 40.53 6.34
CA ILE A 736 15.32 39.85 6.05
C ILE A 736 14.92 40.17 4.61
N ILE A 737 13.92 39.44 4.10
CA ILE A 737 13.26 39.74 2.82
C ILE A 737 11.92 40.37 3.15
N GLU A 738 11.64 41.54 2.58
CA GLU A 738 10.39 42.27 2.80
C GLU A 738 9.76 42.69 1.47
N LEU A 739 8.44 42.65 1.42
CA LEU A 739 7.65 42.91 0.22
C LEU A 739 6.30 43.53 0.59
N ALA A 740 5.93 44.60 -0.11
CA ALA A 740 4.59 45.19 -0.04
C ALA A 740 3.89 45.08 -1.40
N VAL A 741 2.69 44.48 -1.43
CA VAL A 741 1.90 44.30 -2.66
C VAL A 741 0.48 44.79 -2.48
N SER A 742 0.00 45.58 -3.44
CA SER A 742 -1.39 46.04 -3.49
C SER A 742 -2.37 44.86 -3.62
N LEU A 743 -3.38 44.81 -2.76
CA LEU A 743 -4.45 43.81 -2.82
C LEU A 743 -5.18 43.82 -4.19
N ASN A 744 -5.31 45.00 -4.80
CA ASN A 744 -5.87 45.15 -6.15
C ASN A 744 -5.01 44.47 -7.24
N ASP A 745 -3.67 44.48 -7.10
CA ASP A 745 -2.79 43.81 -8.06
C ASP A 745 -2.88 42.28 -7.93
N LEU A 746 -3.20 41.80 -6.72
CA LEU A 746 -3.46 40.40 -6.41
C LEU A 746 -4.92 39.97 -6.68
N LYS A 747 -5.79 40.92 -7.08
CA LYS A 747 -7.24 40.76 -7.26
C LYS A 747 -7.97 40.29 -5.99
N VAL A 748 -7.43 40.64 -4.83
CA VAL A 748 -7.93 40.25 -3.50
C VAL A 748 -8.87 41.32 -2.97
N ASN A 749 -10.05 40.93 -2.49
CA ASN A 749 -11.07 41.81 -1.92
C ASN A 749 -11.12 41.68 -0.38
N PRO A 750 -11.68 42.68 0.32
CA PRO A 750 -11.93 42.56 1.75
C PRO A 750 -12.87 41.37 2.06
N ASN A 751 -12.56 40.61 3.13
CA ASN A 751 -13.17 39.32 3.51
C ASN A 751 -12.81 38.10 2.64
N ASP A 752 -12.02 38.22 1.58
CA ASP A 752 -11.53 37.02 0.86
C ASP A 752 -10.60 36.19 1.78
N ASN A 753 -10.65 34.86 1.66
CA ASN A 753 -9.66 33.99 2.31
C ASN A 753 -8.43 33.87 1.38
N LEU A 754 -7.33 34.50 1.78
CA LEU A 754 -6.04 34.42 1.12
C LEU A 754 -5.32 33.15 1.57
N GLU A 755 -5.15 32.20 0.66
CA GLU A 755 -4.36 30.98 0.88
C GLU A 755 -3.06 31.06 0.06
N PHE A 756 -1.90 30.97 0.71
CA PHE A 756 -0.61 31.09 0.02
C PHE A 756 0.50 30.19 0.58
N MET A 757 1.54 30.00 -0.23
CA MET A 757 2.79 29.34 0.12
C MET A 757 3.99 30.14 -0.41
N THR A 758 5.18 29.81 0.06
CA THR A 758 6.45 30.39 -0.40
C THR A 758 7.40 29.28 -0.84
N ARG A 759 8.21 29.54 -1.88
CA ARG A 759 9.22 28.62 -2.40
C ARG A 759 10.54 29.37 -2.59
N LEU A 760 11.65 28.80 -2.15
CA LEU A 760 12.98 29.26 -2.51
C LEU A 760 13.53 28.38 -3.63
N LYS A 761 14.04 28.98 -4.70
CA LYS A 761 14.60 28.25 -5.85
C LYS A 761 16.00 28.76 -6.18
N GLU A 762 16.84 27.91 -6.74
CA GLU A 762 18.13 28.27 -7.34
C GLU A 762 18.15 27.82 -8.81
N LYS A 763 18.39 28.76 -9.74
CA LYS A 763 18.45 28.48 -11.20
C LYS A 763 17.22 27.68 -11.72
N GLY A 764 16.05 27.95 -11.15
CA GLY A 764 14.79 27.28 -11.49
C GLY A 764 14.45 26.02 -10.67
N LEU A 765 15.41 25.41 -9.98
CA LEU A 765 15.19 24.21 -9.13
C LEU A 765 14.71 24.62 -7.73
N GLU A 766 13.73 23.90 -7.15
CA GLU A 766 13.29 24.14 -5.77
C GLU A 766 14.36 23.74 -4.74
N LEU A 767 14.73 24.69 -3.88
CA LEU A 767 15.53 24.44 -2.68
C LEU A 767 14.67 24.17 -1.45
N GLU A 768 13.55 24.88 -1.30
CA GLU A 768 12.66 24.77 -0.14
C GLU A 768 11.25 25.29 -0.43
N LYS A 769 10.26 24.75 0.28
CA LYS A 769 8.87 25.19 0.29
C LYS A 769 8.37 25.39 1.72
N CYS A 770 7.67 26.49 1.97
CA CYS A 770 7.09 26.84 3.26
C CYS A 770 5.66 27.43 3.09
N PRO A 771 4.60 26.83 3.65
CA PRO A 771 4.55 25.58 4.42
C PRO A 771 5.02 24.34 3.65
N VAL A 772 5.69 23.40 4.34
CA VAL A 772 6.04 22.08 3.78
C VAL A 772 4.77 21.30 3.42
N ARG A 773 3.74 21.37 4.28
CA ARG A 773 2.40 20.78 4.07
C ARG A 773 1.34 21.88 4.14
N GLY A 774 0.33 21.82 3.28
CA GLY A 774 -0.78 22.78 3.25
C GLY A 774 -0.35 24.21 2.85
N THR A 775 -1.10 25.19 3.33
CA THR A 775 -0.99 26.62 2.97
C THR A 775 -1.14 27.50 4.21
N ILE A 776 -0.62 28.72 4.17
CA ILE A 776 -0.95 29.78 5.13
C ILE A 776 -2.29 30.36 4.68
N SER A 777 -3.31 30.24 5.53
CA SER A 777 -4.66 30.77 5.28
C SER A 777 -4.92 31.98 6.16
N VAL A 778 -5.37 33.09 5.57
CA VAL A 778 -5.74 34.30 6.31
C VAL A 778 -6.92 35.03 5.66
N SER A 779 -7.87 35.46 6.50
CA SER A 779 -8.95 36.35 6.04
C SER A 779 -8.42 37.77 5.86
N VAL A 780 -8.67 38.35 4.69
CA VAL A 780 -8.30 39.72 4.37
C VAL A 780 -9.20 40.69 5.17
N PRO A 781 -8.63 41.67 5.88
CA PRO A 781 -9.41 42.50 6.80
C PRO A 781 -10.49 43.33 6.07
N PRO A 782 -11.72 43.40 6.59
CA PRO A 782 -12.74 44.35 6.13
C PRO A 782 -12.41 45.79 6.53
N GLU A 783 -13.13 46.77 5.97
CA GLU A 783 -12.97 48.20 6.30
C GLU A 783 -13.21 48.51 7.79
N ASP A 784 -13.95 47.64 8.51
CA ASP A 784 -14.24 47.74 9.94
C ASP A 784 -13.37 46.82 10.83
N TYR A 785 -12.27 46.28 10.30
CA TYR A 785 -11.39 45.34 11.02
C TYR A 785 -10.88 45.85 12.38
N GLU A 786 -10.50 47.14 12.48
CA GLU A 786 -10.05 47.71 13.76
C GLU A 786 -11.16 47.75 14.82
N TYR A 787 -12.43 47.84 14.42
CA TYR A 787 -13.59 47.82 15.34
C TYR A 787 -14.00 46.40 15.77
N THR A 788 -13.56 45.37 15.05
CA THR A 788 -13.94 43.97 15.30
C THR A 788 -12.86 43.17 16.04
N VAL A 789 -11.60 43.58 15.98
CA VAL A 789 -10.47 42.90 16.65
C VAL A 789 -10.22 43.38 18.09
N TRP A 790 -10.82 44.50 18.51
CA TRP A 790 -10.83 44.97 19.90
C TRP A 790 -12.09 44.52 20.66
N PRO A 791 -12.05 43.44 21.46
CA PRO A 791 -12.99 43.31 22.57
C PRO A 791 -12.67 44.36 23.64
N LEU A 792 -13.71 45.00 24.20
CA LEU A 792 -13.64 45.89 25.37
C LEU A 792 -13.19 45.14 26.64
#